data_AF-A0A059AIY2-F1
#
_entry.id   AF-A0A059AIY2-F1
#
_cell.length_a   1.000
_cell.length_b   1.000
_cell.length_c   1.000
_cell.angle_alpha   90.00
_cell.angle_beta   90.00
_cell.angle_gamma   90.00
#
_symmetry.space_group_name_H-M   'P 1'
#
loop_
_entity.id
_entity.type
_entity.pdbx_description
1 polymer ?
#
loop_
_entity_poly.entity_id
_entity_poly.type
_entity_poly.pdbx_seq_one_letter_code
_entity_poly.pdbx_strand_id
1 'polypeptide(L)'
;MRKKGGGDGRFPAFPYEPYSIQVDFMSALYSSLERGGISMLESPTGTGKTLSIICSALQWLVDQKEKQKSKVKVGSDKNGAESVSNPGSDDEPDWMRNFVHSTENQGEDKKKEKFGVGFGKKGERRKGESNRDLLSRDGKRGNGECSGEFISESAEKERFQTMKRCEKMQSGKGAVESNDDEFLLEEYESEEEESISGVRSKRKVGGVSVSSSSDEDEAAKGSDEEEEEGLKIYFCSRTHSQLSQFVKELRKTAFADEINAVCLGSRKNFCINEEVLKLGNSTRINERCLELQKKKKNDVSKIKNLGAGRVRRTKAVSGCPMLRKHKLQRQFKEQLSQRGALDIEELVNLGSSLGTCPYYGARSMVPAADLVVLPYQSLLSKSSRESLGLNLKNNVVIIDEAHNLADSLISMYDAKVTLSQLEDVHCHLEMYLERFFNLLGPGNRRYIQTLMVITRAFMGALNEKNRDNLDTPDNADNLPAGKITIASSMAINDFLFTLNIDNINFVKLQHYLKESNIIHKVCGYGNRMATLQASSTFNDSASCGEDMSTLSNFRAFADMLLSLTNKNADGRIIVSKAKKTLSGRQGGYIKFVMLTGEKIFSEIADQAHAVILAGGTLQPIEETRERLFPWLSSEMLDFFSCSHIVPPESILPVAVSRGPSGRVLDFSYSTRSSLATIEELGLLLCNLISVVPEGIVVFFSSFEYEEKVYNAWKVSGILDRMQKKKCVFREPRKNTDVESVLQKYKESINNLAQCNSVDAAPQNGALFFAIVGGKVSEGINFSDGMGRCIVMVGLPYPNPSDIELMERVKHIEGLGDGNAISNLSLSNDELYVGDVQAGFNILRSCGHRGKEYYENLCFKAINQSIGRAIRHADDYAAILLVDKRYASDPLRRSNPCPTDRLPKWIKDSLVPRTNNYGEVHRLLHQFFKFNKSRGGHKNK
;
A
#
# COMPACT_ATOMS: atom_id res chain seq x y z
N MET A 1 -17.03 6.47 44.09
CA MET A 1 -18.00 5.37 43.91
C MET A 1 -18.30 5.21 42.42
N ARG A 2 -17.83 4.14 41.77
CA ARG A 2 -18.18 3.82 40.37
C ARG A 2 -19.59 3.20 40.35
N LYS A 3 -20.53 3.76 39.59
CA LYS A 3 -21.77 3.06 39.25
C LYS A 3 -21.40 1.87 38.36
N LYS A 4 -21.67 0.64 38.81
CA LYS A 4 -21.72 -0.51 37.91
C LYS A 4 -22.93 -0.30 37.00
N GLY A 5 -22.71 -0.01 35.73
CA GLY A 5 -23.76 -0.01 34.72
C GLY A 5 -24.24 -1.44 34.50
N GLY A 6 -25.56 -1.63 34.45
CA GLY A 6 -26.13 -2.91 34.04
C GLY A 6 -26.02 -3.01 32.52
N GLY A 7 -25.21 -3.95 32.05
CA GLY A 7 -25.10 -4.37 30.66
C GLY A 7 -24.84 -5.88 30.64
N ASP A 8 -25.15 -6.54 29.53
CA ASP A 8 -25.07 -8.00 29.42
C ASP A 8 -23.72 -8.55 29.90
N GLY A 9 -23.75 -9.60 30.73
CA GLY A 9 -22.65 -9.98 31.63
C GLY A 9 -21.36 -10.46 30.94
N ARG A 10 -21.36 -10.53 29.61
CA ARG A 10 -20.29 -11.03 28.75
C ARG A 10 -19.19 -10.00 28.45
N PHE A 11 -19.49 -8.70 28.48
CA PHE A 11 -18.53 -7.63 28.11
C PHE A 11 -18.40 -6.53 29.18
N PRO A 12 -17.96 -6.86 30.41
CA PRO A 12 -17.96 -5.94 31.57
C PRO A 12 -16.99 -4.75 31.44
N ALA A 13 -16.01 -4.82 30.53
CA ALA A 13 -15.03 -3.76 30.29
C ALA A 13 -15.53 -2.61 29.40
N PHE A 14 -16.74 -2.73 28.82
CA PHE A 14 -17.33 -1.67 28.00
C PHE A 14 -17.70 -0.47 28.89
N PRO A 15 -17.21 0.76 28.61
CA PRO A 15 -17.26 1.87 29.56
C PRO A 15 -18.62 2.60 29.66
N TYR A 16 -19.62 2.16 28.89
CA TYR A 16 -20.97 2.74 28.83
C TYR A 16 -22.03 1.63 28.87
N GLU A 17 -23.31 1.98 28.80
CA GLU A 17 -24.35 1.01 28.47
C GLU A 17 -24.31 0.75 26.95
N PRO A 18 -24.04 -0.47 26.46
CA PRO A 18 -23.89 -0.73 25.04
C PRO A 18 -25.25 -0.79 24.33
N TYR A 19 -25.33 -0.23 23.12
CA TYR A 19 -26.49 -0.42 22.25
C TYR A 19 -26.60 -1.89 21.81
N SER A 20 -27.80 -2.39 21.52
CA SER A 20 -28.01 -3.77 21.03
C SER A 20 -27.08 -4.13 19.86
N ILE A 21 -27.01 -3.26 18.84
CA ILE A 21 -26.12 -3.41 17.68
C ILE A 21 -24.62 -3.49 18.05
N GLN A 22 -24.19 -2.93 19.18
CA GLN A 22 -22.81 -3.06 19.68
C GLN A 22 -22.62 -4.42 20.35
N VAL A 23 -23.61 -4.90 21.11
CA VAL A 23 -23.59 -6.24 21.71
C VAL A 23 -23.58 -7.31 20.62
N ASP A 24 -24.35 -7.13 19.55
CA ASP A 24 -24.37 -8.02 18.38
C ASP A 24 -22.98 -8.03 17.70
N PHE A 25 -22.39 -6.85 17.45
CA PHE A 25 -21.04 -6.73 16.87
C PHE A 25 -19.95 -7.36 17.76
N MET A 26 -19.99 -7.10 19.07
CA MET A 26 -19.03 -7.66 20.03
C MET A 26 -19.14 -9.19 20.09
N SER A 27 -20.37 -9.71 20.09
CA SER A 27 -20.64 -11.15 20.09
C SER A 27 -20.21 -11.82 18.79
N ALA A 28 -20.46 -11.19 17.64
CA ALA A 28 -19.98 -11.67 16.34
C ALA A 28 -18.45 -11.73 16.30
N LEU A 29 -17.77 -10.62 16.61
CA LEU A 29 -16.30 -10.56 16.59
C LEU A 29 -15.67 -11.59 17.53
N TYR A 30 -16.16 -11.69 18.78
CA TYR A 30 -15.68 -12.68 19.74
C TYR A 30 -15.83 -14.11 19.18
N SER A 31 -16.96 -14.42 18.53
CA SER A 31 -17.22 -15.74 17.96
C SER A 31 -16.33 -16.04 16.75
N SER A 32 -16.07 -15.04 15.89
CA SER A 32 -15.11 -15.16 14.80
C SER A 32 -13.68 -15.40 15.31
N LEU A 33 -13.27 -14.77 16.41
CA LEU A 33 -11.97 -15.03 17.06
C LEU A 33 -11.88 -16.44 17.67
N GLU A 34 -12.96 -16.95 18.28
CA GLU A 34 -12.98 -18.30 18.86
C GLU A 34 -12.97 -19.40 17.79
N ARG A 35 -13.62 -19.19 16.64
CA ARG A 35 -13.58 -20.10 15.48
C ARG A 35 -12.24 -20.03 14.71
N GLY A 36 -11.65 -18.85 14.59
CA GLY A 36 -10.49 -18.61 13.72
C GLY A 36 -10.85 -18.43 12.24
N GLY A 37 -9.81 -18.27 11.42
CA GLY A 37 -9.90 -18.01 9.98
C GLY A 37 -10.10 -16.53 9.60
N ILE A 38 -10.54 -16.26 8.37
CA ILE A 38 -10.84 -14.91 7.88
C ILE A 38 -12.30 -14.57 8.19
N SER A 39 -12.58 -13.36 8.67
CA SER A 39 -13.94 -12.85 8.86
C SER A 39 -14.04 -11.35 8.57
N MET A 40 -15.16 -10.93 7.99
CA MET A 40 -15.41 -9.55 7.58
C MET A 40 -16.56 -8.95 8.39
N LEU A 41 -16.29 -7.88 9.14
CA LEU A 41 -17.26 -7.26 10.04
C LEU A 41 -17.52 -5.80 9.65
N GLU A 42 -18.71 -5.55 9.12
CA GLU A 42 -19.21 -4.22 8.79
C GLU A 42 -19.98 -3.61 9.98
N SER A 43 -19.60 -2.39 10.35
CA SER A 43 -20.30 -1.61 11.36
C SER A 43 -20.34 -0.15 10.90
N PRO A 44 -21.52 0.41 10.57
CA PRO A 44 -21.66 1.78 10.08
C PRO A 44 -20.95 2.84 10.93
N THR A 45 -20.62 4.00 10.35
CA THR A 45 -19.95 5.05 11.13
C THR A 45 -20.85 5.61 12.23
N GLY A 46 -20.27 6.04 13.35
CA GLY A 46 -21.03 6.57 14.49
C GLY A 46 -21.55 5.53 15.49
N THR A 47 -21.49 4.23 15.20
CA THR A 47 -21.96 3.15 16.10
C THR A 47 -21.00 2.80 17.24
N GLY A 48 -19.83 3.43 17.34
CA GLY A 48 -18.79 3.06 18.33
C GLY A 48 -17.97 1.81 17.96
N LYS A 49 -17.83 1.50 16.66
CA LYS A 49 -17.05 0.38 16.10
C LYS A 49 -15.71 0.14 16.83
N THR A 50 -14.83 1.15 16.92
CA THR A 50 -13.48 0.99 17.49
C THR A 50 -13.51 0.53 18.95
N LEU A 51 -14.42 1.10 19.77
CA LEU A 51 -14.60 0.69 21.16
C LEU A 51 -15.17 -0.74 21.27
N SER A 52 -16.08 -1.10 20.36
CA SER A 52 -16.65 -2.45 20.27
C SER A 52 -15.59 -3.48 19.90
N ILE A 53 -14.70 -3.19 18.93
CA ILE A 53 -13.55 -4.02 18.56
C ILE A 53 -12.61 -4.22 19.77
N ILE A 54 -12.25 -3.14 20.47
CA ILE A 54 -11.39 -3.22 21.65
C ILE A 54 -12.01 -4.13 22.70
N CYS A 55 -13.29 -3.93 23.03
CA CYS A 55 -13.93 -4.65 24.12
C CYS A 55 -14.08 -6.14 23.84
N SER A 56 -14.50 -6.55 22.64
CA SER A 56 -14.64 -7.97 22.31
C SER A 56 -13.31 -8.68 22.10
N ALA A 57 -12.34 -8.04 21.45
CA ALA A 57 -11.04 -8.66 21.15
C ALA A 57 -10.18 -8.80 22.42
N LEU A 58 -10.15 -7.80 23.30
CA LEU A 58 -9.38 -7.89 24.54
C LEU A 58 -10.07 -8.77 25.60
N GLN A 59 -11.41 -8.81 25.65
CA GLN A 59 -12.10 -9.79 26.49
C GLN A 59 -11.74 -11.21 26.06
N TRP A 60 -11.79 -11.51 24.76
CA TRP A 60 -11.35 -12.81 24.23
C TRP A 60 -9.90 -13.14 24.62
N LEU A 61 -8.99 -12.17 24.52
CA LEU A 61 -7.58 -12.37 24.91
C LEU A 61 -7.42 -12.70 26.40
N VAL A 62 -8.12 -11.98 27.29
CA VAL A 62 -8.13 -12.27 28.73
C VAL A 62 -8.70 -13.66 28.99
N ASP A 63 -9.85 -13.98 28.40
CA ASP A 63 -10.51 -15.29 28.56
C ASP A 63 -9.61 -16.45 28.09
N GLN A 64 -8.86 -16.29 26.98
CA GLN A 64 -7.90 -17.30 26.53
C GLN A 64 -6.69 -17.42 27.47
N LYS A 65 -6.16 -16.31 28.01
CA LYS A 65 -5.08 -16.34 29.00
C LYS A 65 -5.53 -17.02 30.30
N GLU A 66 -6.77 -16.84 30.73
CA GLU A 66 -7.35 -17.55 31.88
C GLU A 66 -7.57 -19.04 31.60
N LYS A 67 -8.08 -19.39 30.41
CA LYS A 67 -8.19 -20.79 29.93
C LYS A 67 -6.81 -21.48 29.89
N GLN A 68 -5.74 -20.79 29.49
CA GLN A 68 -4.37 -21.33 29.51
C GLN A 68 -3.87 -21.53 30.95
N LYS A 69 -3.99 -20.52 31.82
CA LYS A 69 -3.61 -20.60 33.24
C LYS A 69 -4.34 -21.73 33.99
N SER A 70 -5.61 -21.97 33.70
CA SER A 70 -6.38 -23.06 34.33
C SER A 70 -5.93 -24.45 33.85
N LYS A 71 -5.65 -24.63 32.55
CA LYS A 71 -5.10 -25.88 32.00
C LYS A 71 -3.74 -26.24 32.62
N VAL A 72 -2.85 -25.27 32.81
CA VAL A 72 -1.54 -25.48 33.46
C VAL A 72 -1.70 -25.93 34.92
N LYS A 73 -2.64 -25.35 35.68
CA LYS A 73 -2.89 -25.75 37.08
C LYS A 73 -3.41 -27.18 37.21
N VAL A 74 -4.36 -27.60 36.37
CA VAL A 74 -4.92 -28.97 36.42
C VAL A 74 -3.88 -30.05 36.08
N GLY A 75 -2.82 -29.71 35.32
CA GLY A 75 -1.67 -30.59 35.11
C GLY A 75 -0.70 -30.68 36.31
N SER A 76 -0.69 -29.69 37.20
CA SER A 76 0.23 -29.59 38.34
C SER A 76 -0.26 -30.35 39.58
N ASP A 77 -1.57 -30.46 39.78
CA ASP A 77 -2.17 -30.96 41.04
C ASP A 77 -2.27 -32.51 41.11
N LYS A 78 -1.54 -33.27 40.28
CA LYS A 78 -1.55 -34.75 40.26
C LYS A 78 -0.35 -35.44 40.92
N ASN A 79 0.51 -34.71 41.63
CA ASN A 79 1.63 -35.28 42.40
C ASN A 79 1.59 -34.86 43.88
N GLY A 80 0.78 -35.57 44.68
CA GLY A 80 0.69 -35.41 46.14
C GLY A 80 -0.18 -36.53 46.75
N ALA A 81 0.43 -37.41 47.54
CA ALA A 81 -0.16 -38.70 47.94
C ALA A 81 -1.29 -38.63 48.98
N GLU A 82 -2.26 -39.56 48.92
CA GLU A 82 -2.36 -40.66 49.91
C GLU A 82 -3.42 -41.76 49.59
N SER A 83 -2.92 -42.97 49.31
CA SER A 83 -3.37 -44.27 49.86
C SER A 83 -4.71 -44.97 49.45
N VAL A 84 -4.53 -46.25 49.04
CA VAL A 84 -5.41 -47.47 49.14
C VAL A 84 -6.51 -47.77 48.09
N SER A 85 -6.36 -48.98 47.51
CA SER A 85 -7.32 -49.87 46.82
C SER A 85 -8.05 -49.42 45.55
N ASN A 86 -7.61 -49.99 44.42
CA ASN A 86 -8.42 -50.22 43.21
C ASN A 86 -9.22 -51.54 43.36
N PRO A 87 -10.33 -51.78 42.62
CA PRO A 87 -10.16 -52.52 41.36
C PRO A 87 -11.17 -52.21 40.22
N GLY A 88 -10.66 -52.18 38.98
CA GLY A 88 -11.41 -52.45 37.73
C GLY A 88 -12.16 -51.26 37.10
N SER A 89 -12.03 -50.97 35.80
CA SER A 89 -11.29 -51.66 34.72
C SER A 89 -10.82 -50.66 33.64
N ASP A 90 -9.66 -50.96 33.04
CA ASP A 90 -9.04 -50.20 31.94
C ASP A 90 -9.85 -50.26 30.62
N ASP A 91 -9.57 -49.31 29.72
CA ASP A 91 -8.97 -49.61 28.41
C ASP A 91 -8.48 -48.32 27.71
N GLU A 92 -7.15 -48.10 27.69
CA GLU A 92 -6.46 -47.12 26.82
C GLU A 92 -5.14 -47.75 26.29
N PRO A 93 -4.76 -47.62 24.99
CA PRO A 93 -3.93 -48.66 24.34
C PRO A 93 -2.39 -48.51 24.37
N ASP A 94 -1.71 -49.65 24.18
CA ASP A 94 -0.30 -49.98 24.52
C ASP A 94 0.87 -49.16 23.94
N TRP A 95 0.69 -48.18 23.05
CA TRP A 95 1.83 -47.56 22.36
C TRP A 95 2.61 -46.50 23.17
N MET A 96 2.20 -46.24 24.42
CA MET A 96 2.76 -45.17 25.28
C MET A 96 3.73 -45.69 26.38
N ARG A 97 4.24 -46.92 26.28
CA ARG A 97 5.28 -47.44 27.20
C ARG A 97 6.57 -47.71 26.44
N ASN A 98 7.69 -47.23 27.00
CA ASN A 98 9.09 -47.26 26.51
C ASN A 98 9.47 -46.04 25.64
N PHE A 99 10.43 -45.16 26.00
CA PHE A 99 11.40 -45.18 27.11
C PHE A 99 11.91 -43.74 27.37
N VAL A 100 12.28 -43.39 28.61
CA VAL A 100 13.00 -42.14 28.94
C VAL A 100 14.32 -42.45 29.66
N HIS A 101 15.41 -41.99 29.03
CA HIS A 101 16.77 -41.71 29.52
C HIS A 101 17.38 -42.40 30.76
N SER A 102 18.58 -42.94 30.55
CA SER A 102 19.79 -42.51 31.31
C SER A 102 21.09 -42.82 30.55
N THR A 103 22.10 -41.95 30.71
CA THR A 103 23.43 -41.98 30.09
C THR A 103 24.46 -42.82 30.86
N GLU A 104 25.43 -43.45 30.18
CA GLU A 104 26.87 -43.40 30.59
C GLU A 104 27.85 -43.95 29.51
N ASN A 105 29.16 -43.72 29.71
CA ASN A 105 30.24 -43.92 28.74
C ASN A 105 30.84 -45.35 28.72
N GLN A 106 31.35 -45.79 27.55
CA GLN A 106 32.76 -46.24 27.29
C GLN A 106 32.86 -47.21 26.10
N GLY A 107 34.04 -47.28 25.45
CA GLY A 107 34.55 -48.54 24.88
C GLY A 107 34.53 -48.75 23.35
N GLU A 108 35.62 -48.34 22.72
CA GLU A 108 36.22 -48.70 21.42
C GLU A 108 35.73 -49.92 20.59
N ASP A 109 35.78 -49.76 19.25
CA ASP A 109 36.62 -50.52 18.30
C ASP A 109 36.00 -51.29 17.08
N LYS A 110 36.70 -51.17 15.93
CA LYS A 110 36.79 -52.05 14.73
C LYS A 110 35.62 -52.31 13.73
N LYS A 111 35.80 -51.68 12.55
CA LYS A 111 36.01 -52.28 11.19
C LYS A 111 34.90 -53.08 10.43
N LYS A 112 34.49 -52.44 9.30
CA LYS A 112 34.59 -52.88 7.87
C LYS A 112 33.68 -53.95 7.23
N GLU A 113 33.54 -53.73 5.90
CA GLU A 113 33.14 -54.62 4.77
C GLU A 113 31.62 -54.90 4.61
N LYS A 114 30.94 -54.56 3.51
CA LYS A 114 31.10 -54.75 2.03
C LYS A 114 30.93 -56.18 1.53
N PHE A 115 29.86 -56.41 0.74
CA PHE A 115 29.73 -57.12 -0.56
C PHE A 115 28.21 -57.23 -0.87
N GLY A 116 27.66 -57.29 -2.09
CA GLY A 116 28.24 -57.18 -3.44
C GLY A 116 27.64 -58.22 -4.43
N VAL A 117 27.66 -57.87 -5.74
CA VAL A 117 27.17 -58.63 -6.95
C VAL A 117 25.64 -58.61 -7.12
N GLY A 118 24.99 -58.59 -8.31
CA GLY A 118 25.39 -58.54 -9.75
C GLY A 118 24.14 -58.35 -10.66
N PHE A 119 24.10 -58.58 -11.98
CA PHE A 119 25.13 -58.88 -13.00
C PHE A 119 24.56 -58.76 -14.46
N GLY A 120 25.28 -58.13 -15.42
CA GLY A 120 25.02 -58.24 -16.88
C GLY A 120 25.33 -56.96 -17.69
N LYS A 121 26.53 -56.72 -18.28
CA LYS A 121 27.19 -57.27 -19.50
C LYS A 121 26.36 -57.09 -20.80
N LYS A 122 26.85 -56.59 -21.95
CA LYS A 122 28.19 -56.45 -22.60
C LYS A 122 28.33 -55.02 -23.23
N GLY A 123 29.44 -54.42 -23.71
CA GLY A 123 30.73 -54.86 -24.28
C GLY A 123 30.76 -54.49 -25.79
N GLU A 124 31.58 -53.57 -26.34
CA GLU A 124 33.03 -53.65 -26.69
C GLU A 124 33.59 -52.24 -27.11
N ARG A 125 34.80 -51.78 -26.68
CA ARG A 125 36.15 -51.81 -27.34
C ARG A 125 36.31 -51.03 -28.68
N ARG A 126 37.42 -50.36 -29.03
CA ARG A 126 38.66 -49.86 -28.35
C ARG A 126 39.50 -49.01 -29.36
N LYS A 127 40.53 -48.28 -28.87
CA LYS A 127 41.55 -47.45 -29.60
C LYS A 127 41.01 -46.12 -30.18
N GLY A 128 41.78 -45.05 -30.32
CA GLY A 128 43.18 -44.79 -29.88
C GLY A 128 43.97 -43.92 -30.87
N GLU A 129 44.84 -43.06 -30.34
CA GLU A 129 45.93 -42.32 -31.04
C GLU A 129 45.57 -41.07 -31.87
N SER A 130 46.63 -40.41 -32.34
CA SER A 130 46.79 -38.95 -32.40
C SER A 130 47.26 -38.44 -33.78
N ASN A 131 47.45 -37.11 -33.85
CA ASN A 131 48.24 -36.35 -34.84
C ASN A 131 47.61 -35.99 -36.20
N ARG A 132 47.37 -34.68 -36.32
CA ARG A 132 48.02 -33.74 -37.26
C ARG A 132 47.92 -33.96 -38.79
N ASP A 133 47.43 -32.88 -39.40
CA ASP A 133 48.08 -32.10 -40.47
C ASP A 133 47.79 -32.41 -41.96
N LEU A 134 47.22 -31.35 -42.58
CA LEU A 134 47.70 -30.65 -43.79
C LEU A 134 47.28 -31.09 -45.22
N LEU A 135 46.65 -30.12 -45.91
CA LEU A 135 46.74 -29.80 -47.36
C LEU A 135 46.04 -30.76 -48.35
N SER A 136 45.56 -30.38 -49.55
CA SER A 136 45.24 -29.08 -50.19
C SER A 136 44.60 -29.31 -51.58
N ARG A 137 43.76 -28.37 -52.08
CA ARG A 137 43.61 -27.95 -53.53
C ARG A 137 43.16 -29.01 -54.57
N ASP A 138 42.60 -28.73 -55.77
CA ASP A 138 42.01 -27.57 -56.50
C ASP A 138 40.88 -28.16 -57.41
N GLY A 139 39.77 -27.52 -57.84
CA GLY A 139 39.20 -26.19 -57.54
C GLY A 139 38.74 -25.39 -58.78
N LYS A 140 37.57 -25.65 -59.43
CA LYS A 140 37.08 -24.86 -60.60
C LYS A 140 35.55 -24.82 -60.89
N ARG A 141 35.01 -23.59 -60.81
CA ARG A 141 34.02 -22.88 -61.70
C ARG A 141 32.57 -23.39 -61.92
N GLY A 142 31.64 -22.50 -61.58
CA GLY A 142 30.29 -22.32 -62.16
C GLY A 142 29.65 -21.02 -61.63
N ASN A 143 29.13 -20.14 -62.50
CA ASN A 143 28.60 -18.81 -62.12
C ASN A 143 27.12 -18.85 -61.64
N GLY A 144 26.73 -17.88 -60.82
CA GLY A 144 25.32 -17.53 -60.52
C GLY A 144 25.23 -16.44 -59.44
N GLU A 145 24.64 -15.29 -59.76
CA GLU A 145 24.59 -14.10 -58.88
C GLU A 145 23.32 -14.05 -58.03
N CYS A 146 23.41 -13.57 -56.78
CA CYS A 146 22.39 -12.72 -56.14
C CYS A 146 22.97 -11.94 -54.95
N SER A 147 22.38 -10.76 -54.70
CA SER A 147 22.92 -9.67 -53.88
C SER A 147 22.53 -9.74 -52.40
N GLY A 148 23.22 -8.94 -51.57
CA GLY A 148 22.83 -8.66 -50.19
C GLY A 148 23.02 -7.17 -49.83
N GLU A 149 22.56 -6.80 -48.63
CA GLU A 149 22.79 -5.50 -47.99
C GLU A 149 23.44 -5.75 -46.62
N PHE A 150 24.73 -5.45 -46.41
CA PHE A 150 25.33 -4.14 -46.09
C PHE A 150 25.04 -3.63 -44.66
N ILE A 151 25.86 -4.08 -43.72
CA ILE A 151 26.11 -3.41 -42.44
C ILE A 151 27.14 -2.30 -42.68
N SER A 152 26.93 -1.11 -42.12
CA SER A 152 27.69 0.11 -42.46
C SER A 152 29.00 0.29 -41.67
N GLU A 153 30.06 0.73 -42.36
CA GLU A 153 31.41 1.02 -41.81
C GLU A 153 31.48 2.12 -40.74
N SER A 154 30.36 2.74 -40.37
CA SER A 154 30.30 3.80 -39.36
C SER A 154 30.57 3.28 -37.94
N ALA A 155 30.11 2.08 -37.62
CA ALA A 155 30.19 1.53 -36.25
C ALA A 155 31.62 1.18 -35.79
N GLU A 156 32.54 0.88 -36.71
CA GLU A 156 33.94 0.59 -36.35
C GLU A 156 34.79 1.87 -36.20
N LYS A 157 34.43 2.95 -36.92
CA LYS A 157 35.14 4.23 -36.85
C LYS A 157 34.92 4.94 -35.52
N GLU A 158 33.75 4.81 -34.88
CA GLU A 158 33.51 5.34 -33.52
C GLU A 158 34.37 4.64 -32.45
N ARG A 159 34.46 3.30 -32.48
CA ARG A 159 35.32 2.54 -31.53
C ARG A 159 36.78 2.99 -31.57
N PHE A 160 37.29 3.36 -32.75
CA PHE A 160 38.68 3.79 -32.93
C PHE A 160 38.93 5.25 -32.50
N GLN A 161 37.93 6.13 -32.55
CA GLN A 161 38.04 7.50 -32.08
C GLN A 161 37.99 7.61 -30.55
N THR A 162 37.17 6.79 -29.89
CA THR A 162 37.04 6.78 -28.42
C THR A 162 38.35 6.35 -27.73
N MET A 163 39.09 5.36 -28.28
CA MET A 163 40.41 5.00 -27.76
C MET A 163 41.44 6.14 -27.88
N LYS A 164 41.50 6.85 -29.03
CA LYS A 164 42.47 7.95 -29.23
C LYS A 164 42.20 9.20 -28.39
N ARG A 165 40.99 9.38 -27.85
CA ARG A 165 40.69 10.47 -26.92
C ARG A 165 41.26 10.22 -25.51
N CYS A 166 41.48 8.94 -25.15
CA CYS A 166 41.95 8.55 -23.81
C CYS A 166 43.45 8.84 -23.58
N GLU A 167 44.29 8.70 -24.61
CA GLU A 167 45.75 8.96 -24.48
C GLU A 167 46.08 10.46 -24.33
N LYS A 168 45.29 11.36 -24.92
CA LYS A 168 45.58 12.81 -24.92
C LYS A 168 45.14 13.58 -23.67
N MET A 169 44.41 12.96 -22.73
CA MET A 169 44.03 13.58 -21.45
C MET A 169 44.92 13.16 -20.26
N GLN A 170 46.02 12.43 -20.50
CA GLN A 170 47.01 12.08 -19.45
C GLN A 170 48.18 13.07 -19.35
N SER A 171 48.20 14.13 -20.17
CA SER A 171 49.17 15.23 -20.04
C SER A 171 48.53 16.41 -19.29
N GLY A 172 48.74 16.48 -17.97
CA GLY A 172 48.36 17.63 -17.16
C GLY A 172 47.28 17.37 -16.09
N LYS A 173 47.64 16.65 -15.03
CA LYS A 173 46.98 16.78 -13.72
C LYS A 173 47.98 16.50 -12.61
N GLY A 174 48.24 17.50 -11.76
CA GLY A 174 48.94 17.30 -10.50
C GLY A 174 48.13 16.35 -9.61
N ALA A 175 48.81 15.42 -8.94
CA ALA A 175 48.16 14.47 -8.05
C ALA A 175 47.59 15.20 -6.82
N VAL A 176 46.27 15.29 -6.76
CA VAL A 176 45.56 15.34 -5.46
C VAL A 176 45.22 13.89 -5.15
N GLU A 177 45.97 13.28 -4.23
CA GLU A 177 45.61 11.98 -3.69
C GLU A 177 44.24 12.10 -3.02
N SER A 178 43.26 11.53 -3.70
CA SER A 178 41.86 11.59 -3.33
C SER A 178 41.51 10.27 -2.65
N ASN A 179 40.90 10.36 -1.47
CA ASN A 179 40.50 9.23 -0.62
C ASN A 179 39.31 8.47 -1.23
N ASP A 180 39.48 7.95 -2.44
CA ASP A 180 38.44 7.33 -3.28
C ASP A 180 38.13 5.88 -2.87
N ASP A 181 38.97 5.27 -2.05
CA ASP A 181 38.80 3.92 -1.48
C ASP A 181 37.45 3.73 -0.77
N GLU A 182 36.89 4.81 -0.19
CA GLU A 182 35.55 4.82 0.41
C GLU A 182 34.45 4.41 -0.59
N PHE A 183 34.64 4.68 -1.89
CA PHE A 183 33.71 4.40 -2.96
C PHE A 183 34.02 3.11 -3.73
N LEU A 184 35.15 2.43 -3.46
CA LEU A 184 35.46 1.15 -4.11
C LEU A 184 34.54 0.03 -3.60
N LEU A 185 34.21 -0.92 -4.47
CA LEU A 185 33.45 -2.12 -4.12
C LEU A 185 34.36 -3.25 -3.64
N GLU A 186 33.86 -4.03 -2.69
CA GLU A 186 34.45 -5.33 -2.35
C GLU A 186 34.23 -6.34 -3.49
N GLU A 187 35.10 -7.34 -3.58
CA GLU A 187 35.04 -8.36 -4.64
C GLU A 187 33.79 -9.24 -4.48
N TYR A 188 32.97 -9.32 -5.54
CA TYR A 188 31.73 -10.08 -5.57
C TYR A 188 31.77 -11.09 -6.71
N GLU A 189 31.65 -12.37 -6.37
CA GLU A 189 31.51 -13.50 -7.28
C GLU A 189 30.24 -14.27 -6.86
N SER A 190 29.43 -14.74 -7.83
CA SER A 190 28.18 -15.44 -7.53
C SER A 190 28.42 -16.94 -7.33
N GLU A 191 27.83 -17.51 -6.28
CA GLU A 191 28.05 -18.88 -5.77
C GLU A 191 28.00 -20.02 -6.82
N GLU A 192 27.29 -19.85 -7.94
CA GLU A 192 27.22 -20.86 -9.01
C GLU A 192 28.50 -20.97 -9.88
N GLU A 193 29.40 -19.97 -9.88
CA GLU A 193 30.63 -20.01 -10.70
C GLU A 193 31.75 -20.86 -10.08
N GLU A 194 31.60 -21.36 -8.84
CA GLU A 194 32.59 -22.24 -8.17
C GLU A 194 32.71 -23.64 -8.79
N SER A 195 31.79 -24.06 -9.68
CA SER A 195 31.70 -25.44 -10.17
C SER A 195 32.70 -25.83 -11.28
N ILE A 196 33.55 -24.92 -11.77
CA ILE A 196 34.42 -25.15 -12.94
C ILE A 196 35.94 -24.99 -12.65
N SER A 197 36.35 -24.34 -11.57
CA SER A 197 37.77 -24.08 -11.26
C SER A 197 38.27 -24.79 -10.00
N GLY A 198 38.72 -26.04 -10.16
CA GLY A 198 39.27 -26.85 -9.07
C GLY A 198 40.63 -26.38 -8.53
N VAL A 199 40.65 -25.31 -7.71
CA VAL A 199 41.81 -24.94 -6.87
C VAL A 199 41.35 -24.64 -5.44
N ARG A 200 41.61 -25.57 -4.51
CA ARG A 200 41.40 -25.36 -3.07
C ARG A 200 42.30 -24.24 -2.56
N SER A 201 41.73 -23.09 -2.24
CA SER A 201 42.39 -22.08 -1.42
C SER A 201 41.67 -21.96 -0.08
N LYS A 202 42.33 -22.37 1.01
CA LYS A 202 41.82 -22.19 2.38
C LYS A 202 41.78 -20.69 2.70
N ARG A 203 40.64 -20.04 2.45
CA ARG A 203 40.28 -18.78 3.13
C ARG A 203 39.18 -19.04 4.14
N LYS A 204 39.26 -18.29 5.24
CA LYS A 204 38.44 -18.47 6.44
C LYS A 204 37.04 -17.93 6.14
N VAL A 205 36.03 -18.80 6.15
CA VAL A 205 34.63 -18.40 5.95
C VAL A 205 34.24 -17.42 7.05
N GLY A 206 34.04 -16.17 6.65
CA GLY A 206 33.39 -15.12 7.43
C GLY A 206 32.15 -14.67 6.67
N GLY A 207 31.20 -15.58 6.46
CA GLY A 207 29.96 -15.28 5.76
C GLY A 207 29.14 -14.27 6.55
N VAL A 208 28.90 -13.09 5.96
CA VAL A 208 27.94 -12.13 6.49
C VAL A 208 26.57 -12.52 5.96
N SER A 209 25.88 -13.41 6.67
CA SER A 209 24.45 -13.59 6.45
C SER A 209 23.74 -12.27 6.79
N VAL A 210 23.08 -11.64 5.82
CA VAL A 210 22.20 -10.49 6.07
C VAL A 210 20.85 -10.96 6.63
N SER A 211 20.92 -11.83 7.62
CA SER A 211 19.90 -12.04 8.64
C SER A 211 20.04 -10.92 9.67
N SER A 212 18.96 -10.21 9.99
CA SER A 212 18.94 -9.19 11.06
C SER A 212 18.97 -9.83 12.48
N SER A 213 19.81 -10.85 12.70
CA SER A 213 20.10 -11.37 14.04
C SER A 213 20.90 -10.34 14.84
N SER A 214 20.64 -10.27 16.13
CA SER A 214 21.25 -9.31 17.04
C SER A 214 22.14 -10.06 18.04
N ASP A 215 23.37 -10.39 17.63
CA ASP A 215 24.28 -11.18 18.46
C ASP A 215 25.29 -10.28 19.22
N GLU A 216 24.87 -9.78 20.39
CA GLU A 216 25.69 -9.32 21.54
C GLU A 216 24.79 -9.54 22.79
N ASP A 217 25.12 -10.28 23.86
CA ASP A 217 26.39 -10.92 24.28
C ASP A 217 26.16 -12.17 25.16
N GLU A 218 26.99 -13.21 25.00
CA GLU A 218 27.23 -14.24 26.03
C GLU A 218 28.19 -13.68 27.10
N ALA A 219 27.66 -12.88 28.04
CA ALA A 219 28.42 -12.38 29.20
C ALA A 219 27.56 -11.94 30.40
N ALA A 220 26.39 -12.53 30.62
CA ALA A 220 25.63 -12.33 31.87
C ALA A 220 24.78 -13.56 32.22
N LYS A 221 25.32 -14.54 32.94
CA LYS A 221 24.51 -15.60 33.55
C LYS A 221 23.68 -15.06 34.71
N GLY A 222 22.53 -14.49 34.36
CA GLY A 222 21.42 -14.18 35.25
C GLY A 222 20.13 -14.52 34.53
N SER A 223 19.78 -15.82 34.52
CA SER A 223 18.50 -16.41 34.07
C SER A 223 17.61 -15.49 33.22
N ASP A 224 17.93 -15.39 31.93
CA ASP A 224 16.90 -15.05 30.95
C ASP A 224 15.96 -16.25 30.87
N GLU A 225 14.85 -16.15 31.61
CA GLU A 225 13.68 -17.00 31.37
C GLU A 225 13.27 -16.76 29.92
N GLU A 226 13.14 -17.82 29.13
CA GLU A 226 12.54 -17.72 27.80
C GLU A 226 11.10 -17.22 27.99
N GLU A 227 10.86 -15.91 27.76
CA GLU A 227 9.52 -15.30 27.84
C GLU A 227 8.62 -16.07 26.86
N GLU A 228 7.84 -17.05 27.35
CA GLU A 228 6.94 -17.88 26.53
C GLU A 228 6.13 -16.95 25.62
N GLU A 229 6.15 -17.20 24.30
CA GLU A 229 5.42 -16.38 23.33
C GLU A 229 3.91 -16.55 23.51
N GLY A 230 3.36 -15.81 24.47
CA GLY A 230 1.94 -15.74 24.75
C GLY A 230 1.15 -15.20 23.56
N LEU A 231 -0.14 -15.51 23.56
CA LEU A 231 -1.10 -15.09 22.53
C LEU A 231 -1.14 -13.56 22.40
N LYS A 232 -1.06 -13.05 21.16
CA LYS A 232 -1.02 -11.61 20.83
C LYS A 232 -2.12 -11.19 19.86
N ILE A 233 -2.53 -9.93 19.97
CA ILE A 233 -3.38 -9.23 19.01
C ILE A 233 -2.57 -8.16 18.29
N TYR A 234 -2.54 -8.24 16.96
CA TYR A 234 -2.00 -7.22 16.07
C TYR A 234 -3.15 -6.34 15.54
N PHE A 235 -3.30 -5.13 16.08
CA PHE A 235 -4.29 -4.15 15.58
C PHE A 235 -3.67 -3.21 14.54
N CYS A 236 -4.28 -3.18 13.36
CA CYS A 236 -3.78 -2.46 12.20
C CYS A 236 -4.80 -1.43 11.70
N SER A 237 -4.34 -0.22 11.38
CA SER A 237 -5.17 0.79 10.72
C SER A 237 -4.38 1.62 9.70
N ARG A 238 -5.09 2.41 8.89
CA ARG A 238 -4.53 3.09 7.71
C ARG A 238 -3.70 4.33 8.07
N THR A 239 -4.14 5.12 9.05
CA THR A 239 -3.50 6.40 9.40
C THR A 239 -3.01 6.47 10.84
N HIS A 240 -2.00 7.31 11.06
CA HIS A 240 -1.49 7.65 12.40
C HIS A 240 -2.59 8.15 13.34
N SER A 241 -3.49 9.00 12.84
CA SER A 241 -4.60 9.55 13.62
C SER A 241 -5.61 8.49 14.07
N GLN A 242 -5.85 7.45 13.26
CA GLN A 242 -6.70 6.31 13.64
C GLN A 242 -6.04 5.46 14.74
N LEU A 243 -4.72 5.23 14.66
CA LEU A 243 -3.99 4.53 15.73
C LEU A 243 -4.00 5.33 17.05
N SER A 244 -3.75 6.64 17.00
CA SER A 244 -3.89 7.52 18.18
C SER A 244 -5.32 7.55 18.74
N GLN A 245 -6.35 7.47 17.89
CA GLN A 245 -7.74 7.38 18.33
C GLN A 245 -8.00 6.04 19.04
N PHE A 246 -7.53 4.92 18.47
CA PHE A 246 -7.66 3.59 19.07
C PHE A 246 -7.04 3.54 20.48
N VAL A 247 -5.84 4.09 20.69
CA VAL A 247 -5.20 4.17 22.02
C VAL A 247 -6.01 5.02 23.00
N LYS A 248 -6.63 6.11 22.53
CA LYS A 248 -7.48 6.98 23.36
C LYS A 248 -8.81 6.32 23.74
N GLU A 249 -9.36 5.44 22.90
CA GLU A 249 -10.51 4.61 23.26
C GLU A 249 -10.11 3.47 24.21
N LEU A 250 -8.97 2.81 23.99
CA LEU A 250 -8.44 1.75 24.85
C LEU A 250 -8.28 2.22 26.31
N ARG A 251 -7.71 3.42 26.51
CA ARG A 251 -7.54 4.06 27.83
C ARG A 251 -8.85 4.36 28.58
N LYS A 252 -10.03 4.23 27.95
CA LYS A 252 -11.34 4.36 28.62
C LYS A 252 -11.85 3.03 29.20
N THR A 253 -11.31 1.90 28.74
CA THR A 253 -11.74 0.55 29.14
C THR A 253 -10.99 0.07 30.38
N ALA A 254 -11.49 -1.00 31.02
CA ALA A 254 -10.78 -1.65 32.13
C ALA A 254 -9.42 -2.23 31.71
N PHE A 255 -9.27 -2.61 30.44
CA PHE A 255 -8.05 -3.24 29.91
C PHE A 255 -6.81 -2.33 29.89
N ALA A 256 -6.97 -1.02 30.13
CA ALA A 256 -5.87 -0.05 30.12
C ALA A 256 -4.75 -0.39 31.13
N ASP A 257 -5.12 -1.01 32.25
CA ASP A 257 -4.21 -1.41 33.34
C ASP A 257 -3.87 -2.93 33.30
N GLU A 258 -4.60 -3.72 32.50
CA GLU A 258 -4.51 -5.20 32.47
C GLU A 258 -3.72 -5.74 31.27
N ILE A 259 -3.61 -4.97 30.17
CA ILE A 259 -3.08 -5.40 28.88
C ILE A 259 -1.84 -4.59 28.51
N ASN A 260 -0.72 -5.28 28.24
CA ASN A 260 0.51 -4.64 27.76
C ASN A 260 0.37 -4.22 26.28
N ALA A 261 0.08 -2.94 26.03
CA ALA A 261 -0.08 -2.40 24.68
C ALA A 261 1.14 -1.58 24.22
N VAL A 262 1.56 -1.76 22.96
CA VAL A 262 2.65 -0.97 22.34
C VAL A 262 2.26 -0.44 20.95
N CYS A 263 2.55 0.84 20.69
CA CYS A 263 2.39 1.43 19.37
C CYS A 263 3.70 1.40 18.58
N LEU A 264 3.62 0.99 17.32
CA LEU A 264 4.71 0.99 16.36
C LEU A 264 4.44 2.01 15.24
N GLY A 265 5.51 2.53 14.65
CA GLY A 265 5.42 3.46 13.52
C GLY A 265 6.77 3.76 12.89
N SER A 266 6.78 4.72 11.96
CA SER A 266 7.96 5.00 11.15
C SER A 266 9.08 5.68 11.95
N ARG A 267 10.34 5.51 11.50
CA ARG A 267 11.47 6.29 12.05
C ARG A 267 11.27 7.80 11.91
N LYS A 268 10.52 8.27 10.90
CA LYS A 268 10.19 9.69 10.73
C LYS A 268 9.31 10.23 11.87
N ASN A 269 8.44 9.39 12.44
CA ASN A 269 7.58 9.78 13.57
C ASN A 269 8.34 9.63 14.91
N PHE A 270 9.12 8.56 15.08
CA PHE A 270 9.76 8.22 16.36
C PHE A 270 11.16 8.82 16.59
N CYS A 271 11.80 9.43 15.58
CA CYS A 271 13.18 9.94 15.74
C CYS A 271 13.19 11.28 16.50
N ILE A 272 14.06 11.38 17.51
CA ILE A 272 14.29 12.60 18.30
C ILE A 272 15.67 13.23 18.04
N ASN A 273 16.38 12.75 17.01
CA ASN A 273 17.69 13.27 16.64
C ASN A 273 17.50 14.35 15.56
N GLU A 274 17.66 15.63 15.93
CA GLU A 274 17.48 16.78 15.04
C GLU A 274 18.30 16.66 13.74
N GLU A 275 19.53 16.17 13.81
CA GLU A 275 20.42 15.99 12.64
C GLU A 275 19.87 14.95 11.64
N VAL A 276 19.01 14.04 12.09
CA VAL A 276 18.32 13.07 11.23
C VAL A 276 16.98 13.64 10.76
N LEU A 277 16.23 14.31 11.63
CA LEU A 277 14.94 14.92 11.29
C LEU A 277 15.07 16.01 10.21
N LYS A 278 16.14 16.80 10.23
CA LYS A 278 16.47 17.82 9.21
C LYS A 278 16.49 17.30 7.78
N LEU A 279 16.65 15.98 7.57
CA LEU A 279 16.62 15.36 6.25
C LEU A 279 15.22 15.33 5.60
N GLY A 280 14.14 15.43 6.40
CA GLY A 280 12.73 15.56 5.99
C GLY A 280 12.09 14.34 5.29
N ASN A 281 12.83 13.71 4.38
CA ASN A 281 12.44 12.55 3.58
C ASN A 281 12.62 11.26 4.39
N SER A 282 11.58 10.41 4.43
CA SER A 282 11.56 9.14 5.17
C SER A 282 12.67 8.17 4.76
N THR A 283 13.04 8.13 3.47
CA THR A 283 14.13 7.27 2.96
C THR A 283 15.47 7.73 3.51
N ARG A 284 15.77 9.03 3.40
CA ARG A 284 17.01 9.63 3.95
C ARG A 284 17.10 9.46 5.48
N ILE A 285 15.98 9.61 6.20
CA ILE A 285 15.88 9.35 7.65
C ILE A 285 16.19 7.88 7.98
N ASN A 286 15.62 6.93 7.24
CA ASN A 286 15.85 5.50 7.45
C ASN A 286 17.32 5.13 7.26
N GLU A 287 17.92 5.55 6.14
CA GLU A 287 19.32 5.26 5.83
C GLU A 287 20.27 5.90 6.83
N ARG A 288 20.11 7.21 7.13
CA ARG A 288 20.95 7.88 8.12
C ARG A 288 20.85 7.24 9.50
N CYS A 289 19.67 6.73 9.87
CA CYS A 289 19.50 5.98 11.11
C CYS A 289 20.28 4.66 11.10
N LEU A 290 20.33 3.94 9.97
CA LEU A 290 21.07 2.69 9.80
C LEU A 290 22.60 2.92 9.69
N GLU A 291 23.04 3.97 9.01
CA GLU A 291 24.45 4.42 9.04
C GLU A 291 24.92 4.68 10.46
N LEU A 292 24.10 5.39 11.25
CA LEU A 292 24.36 5.67 12.67
C LEU A 292 24.22 4.42 13.58
N GLN A 293 23.90 3.24 13.05
CA GLN A 293 23.99 1.96 13.77
C GLN A 293 25.29 1.21 13.44
N LYS A 294 25.80 1.31 12.21
CA LYS A 294 27.03 0.63 11.79
C LYS A 294 28.21 1.11 12.66
N LYS A 295 28.74 0.22 13.50
CA LYS A 295 29.95 0.47 14.32
C LYS A 295 31.15 0.64 13.36
N LYS A 296 31.48 1.88 12.97
CA LYS A 296 32.74 2.17 12.28
C LYS A 296 33.92 1.69 13.14
N LYS A 297 34.57 0.60 12.73
CA LYS A 297 35.86 0.18 13.28
C LYS A 297 36.91 1.24 12.87
N ASN A 298 37.42 1.97 13.86
CA ASN A 298 38.59 2.85 13.78
C ASN A 298 38.63 3.88 12.63
N ASP A 299 37.84 4.97 12.72
CA ASP A 299 38.27 6.23 12.11
C ASP A 299 39.49 6.75 12.91
N VAL A 300 40.67 6.75 12.28
CA VAL A 300 41.92 7.25 12.86
C VAL A 300 41.76 8.75 13.16
N SER A 301 41.97 9.14 14.42
CA SER A 301 41.80 10.53 14.84
C SER A 301 42.79 11.45 14.11
N LYS A 302 42.29 12.39 13.31
CA LYS A 302 43.10 13.47 12.70
C LYS A 302 43.86 14.23 13.80
N ILE A 303 45.18 14.09 13.81
CA ILE A 303 46.07 14.88 14.68
C ILE A 303 46.16 16.29 14.09
N LYS A 304 45.52 17.27 14.73
CA LYS A 304 45.88 18.68 14.52
C LYS A 304 47.05 19.01 15.44
N ASN A 305 48.24 19.15 14.86
CA ASN A 305 49.37 19.75 15.56
C ASN A 305 49.13 21.25 15.73
N LEU A 306 48.73 21.64 16.94
CA LEU A 306 48.89 22.99 17.47
C LEU A 306 49.89 22.88 18.63
N GLY A 307 50.85 23.80 18.67
CA GLY A 307 52.03 23.68 19.52
C GLY A 307 51.72 23.64 21.02
N ALA A 308 52.54 22.88 21.76
CA ALA A 308 52.76 22.97 23.21
C ALA A 308 51.53 23.24 24.12
N GLY A 309 50.78 22.17 24.47
CA GLY A 309 49.88 22.21 25.63
C GLY A 309 48.71 21.22 25.61
N ARG A 310 48.78 20.17 26.45
CA ARG A 310 47.70 19.22 26.83
C ARG A 310 46.61 18.94 25.78
N VAL A 311 46.83 17.91 24.96
CA VAL A 311 45.83 17.37 24.03
C VAL A 311 44.63 16.75 24.77
N ARG A 312 43.46 17.39 24.69
CA ARG A 312 42.18 16.79 25.11
C ARG A 312 41.57 16.02 23.94
N ARG A 313 41.75 14.69 23.91
CA ARG A 313 41.19 13.81 22.86
C ARG A 313 39.65 13.79 22.91
N THR A 314 39.00 14.57 22.06
CA THR A 314 37.57 14.38 21.75
C THR A 314 37.42 13.24 20.75
N LYS A 315 36.95 12.08 21.22
CA LYS A 315 36.56 10.97 20.32
C LYS A 315 35.40 11.46 19.44
N ALA A 316 35.51 11.35 18.12
CA ALA A 316 34.36 11.44 17.25
C ALA A 316 33.39 10.30 17.61
N VAL A 317 32.16 10.64 17.98
CA VAL A 317 31.25 9.70 18.63
C VAL A 317 30.52 8.87 17.57
N SER A 318 31.16 7.79 17.08
CA SER A 318 30.59 6.59 16.41
C SER A 318 29.19 6.72 15.77
N GLY A 319 28.26 5.86 16.23
CA GLY A 319 26.83 5.89 15.91
C GLY A 319 25.92 6.74 16.84
N CYS A 320 24.61 6.57 16.71
CA CYS A 320 23.55 7.46 17.23
C CYS A 320 23.62 7.75 18.75
N PRO A 321 23.59 9.02 19.19
CA PRO A 321 23.63 9.39 20.62
C PRO A 321 22.49 8.83 21.47
N MET A 322 21.33 8.60 20.86
CA MET A 322 20.10 8.17 21.54
C MET A 322 19.98 6.66 21.67
N LEU A 323 20.77 5.88 20.91
CA LEU A 323 20.66 4.42 20.88
C LEU A 323 21.59 3.72 21.89
N ARG A 324 22.77 4.27 22.16
CA ARG A 324 23.83 3.58 22.93
C ARG A 324 23.59 3.43 24.44
N LYS A 325 22.48 3.96 24.94
CA LYS A 325 22.22 4.06 26.38
C LYS A 325 21.28 2.94 26.83
N HIS A 326 21.73 1.69 26.74
CA HIS A 326 20.92 0.50 27.06
C HIS A 326 20.23 0.57 28.44
N LYS A 327 20.89 1.15 29.46
CA LYS A 327 20.26 1.41 30.77
C LYS A 327 19.00 2.29 30.68
N LEU A 328 18.99 3.30 29.81
CA LEU A 328 17.83 4.16 29.58
C LEU A 328 16.77 3.52 28.68
N GLN A 329 17.15 2.57 27.82
CA GLN A 329 16.19 1.73 27.11
C GLN A 329 15.44 0.80 28.08
N ARG A 330 16.14 0.22 29.08
CA ARG A 330 15.50 -0.56 30.14
C ARG A 330 14.54 0.30 30.99
N GLN A 331 14.96 1.51 31.38
CA GLN A 331 14.07 2.46 32.07
C GLN A 331 12.87 2.89 31.20
N PHE A 332 13.02 2.95 29.87
CA PHE A 332 11.90 3.16 28.95
C PHE A 332 10.95 1.95 28.93
N LYS A 333 11.47 0.70 28.92
CA LYS A 333 10.68 -0.54 29.07
C LYS A 333 9.83 -0.48 30.34
N GLU A 334 10.48 -0.21 31.48
CA GLU A 334 9.88 -0.13 32.81
C GLU A 334 8.82 0.98 32.91
N GLN A 335 9.11 2.20 32.42
CA GLN A 335 8.11 3.29 32.44
C GLN A 335 6.96 3.09 31.46
N LEU A 336 7.15 2.40 30.34
CA LEU A 336 6.03 2.06 29.45
C LEU A 336 5.09 1.07 30.13
N SER A 337 5.63 -0.01 30.71
CA SER A 337 4.85 -0.99 31.48
C SER A 337 4.08 -0.36 32.66
N GLN A 338 4.61 0.69 33.28
CA GLN A 338 3.93 1.42 34.37
C GLN A 338 2.85 2.40 33.92
N ARG A 339 2.97 2.97 32.71
CA ARG A 339 2.03 3.98 32.18
C ARG A 339 0.94 3.41 31.29
N GLY A 340 0.99 2.12 30.97
CA GLY A 340 0.04 1.43 30.12
C GLY A 340 0.12 1.90 28.66
N ALA A 341 -1.03 1.86 27.96
CA ALA A 341 -1.11 2.16 26.54
C ALA A 341 -0.81 3.64 26.21
N LEU A 342 0.38 3.90 25.65
CA LEU A 342 0.80 5.21 25.13
C LEU A 342 0.67 5.29 23.60
N ASP A 343 0.26 6.46 23.09
CA ASP A 343 0.31 6.75 21.65
C ASP A 343 1.72 7.15 21.19
N ILE A 344 1.90 7.32 19.87
CA ILE A 344 3.22 7.55 19.27
C ILE A 344 3.83 8.88 19.73
N GLU A 345 3.04 9.93 19.93
CA GLU A 345 3.53 11.23 20.40
C GLU A 345 3.89 11.14 21.89
N GLU A 346 3.10 10.41 22.68
CA GLU A 346 3.40 10.12 24.09
C GLU A 346 4.69 9.30 24.25
N LEU A 347 4.95 8.32 23.38
CA LEU A 347 6.19 7.54 23.32
C LEU A 347 7.41 8.41 22.92
N VAL A 348 7.24 9.33 21.97
CA VAL A 348 8.28 10.30 21.57
C VAL A 348 8.61 11.26 22.71
N ASN A 349 7.61 11.76 23.42
CA ASN A 349 7.78 12.61 24.60
C ASN A 349 8.50 11.86 25.74
N LEU A 350 8.11 10.60 26.00
CA LEU A 350 8.78 9.74 26.98
C LEU A 350 10.27 9.57 26.65
N GLY A 351 10.61 9.18 25.42
CA GLY A 351 12.02 8.97 25.03
C GLY A 351 12.82 10.27 24.95
N SER A 352 12.17 11.40 24.63
CA SER A 352 12.77 12.75 24.74
C SER A 352 13.12 13.09 26.19
N SER A 353 12.19 12.88 27.12
CA SER A 353 12.43 13.15 28.56
C SER A 353 13.54 12.28 29.16
N LEU A 354 13.67 11.04 28.70
CA LEU A 354 14.72 10.11 29.12
C LEU A 354 16.03 10.29 28.32
N GLY A 355 16.03 10.98 27.17
CA GLY A 355 17.19 11.09 26.28
C GLY A 355 17.64 9.75 25.70
N THR A 356 16.67 8.91 25.28
CA THR A 356 16.82 7.56 24.71
C THR A 356 15.96 7.40 23.45
N CYS A 357 16.31 6.50 22.55
CA CYS A 357 15.65 6.37 21.24
C CYS A 357 14.22 5.76 21.37
N PRO A 358 13.15 6.52 21.08
CA PRO A 358 11.77 6.01 21.20
C PRO A 358 11.51 4.83 20.25
N TYR A 359 12.01 4.89 19.01
CA TYR A 359 11.80 3.87 17.97
C TYR A 359 12.28 2.48 18.41
N TYR A 360 13.53 2.38 18.89
CA TYR A 360 14.09 1.12 19.35
C TYR A 360 13.55 0.70 20.73
N GLY A 361 13.19 1.66 21.60
CA GLY A 361 12.52 1.37 22.88
C GLY A 361 11.14 0.74 22.71
N ALA A 362 10.31 1.27 21.81
CA ALA A 362 9.01 0.67 21.46
C ALA A 362 9.18 -0.71 20.80
N ARG A 363 10.15 -0.86 19.89
CA ARG A 363 10.43 -2.18 19.27
C ARG A 363 10.86 -3.24 20.29
N SER A 364 11.66 -2.89 21.30
CA SER A 364 12.04 -3.85 22.37
C SER A 364 10.89 -4.29 23.28
N MET A 365 9.70 -3.70 23.13
CA MET A 365 8.50 -4.10 23.87
C MET A 365 7.59 -5.07 23.10
N VAL A 366 7.83 -5.33 21.82
CA VAL A 366 7.04 -6.27 20.99
C VAL A 366 7.02 -7.72 21.54
N PRO A 367 8.11 -8.26 22.13
CA PRO A 367 8.07 -9.60 22.77
C PRO A 367 7.11 -9.66 23.96
N ALA A 368 7.15 -8.66 24.85
CA ALA A 368 6.34 -8.62 26.08
C ALA A 368 4.94 -7.97 25.91
N ALA A 369 4.58 -7.56 24.68
CA ALA A 369 3.30 -6.92 24.40
C ALA A 369 2.21 -7.94 24.04
N ASP A 370 1.04 -7.70 24.61
CA ASP A 370 -0.21 -8.42 24.37
C ASP A 370 -0.95 -7.87 23.15
N LEU A 371 -0.87 -6.56 22.98
CA LEU A 371 -1.53 -5.79 21.95
C LEU A 371 -0.50 -4.92 21.23
N VAL A 372 -0.25 -5.22 19.96
CA VAL A 372 0.65 -4.44 19.10
C VAL A 372 -0.19 -3.61 18.13
N VAL A 373 -0.07 -2.29 18.22
CA VAL A 373 -0.80 -1.32 17.39
C VAL A 373 0.14 -0.80 16.31
N LEU A 374 -0.17 -1.02 15.03
CA LEU A 374 0.75 -0.73 13.92
C LEU A 374 0.05 -0.23 12.64
N PRO A 375 0.74 0.49 11.75
CA PRO A 375 0.17 0.90 10.46
C PRO A 375 0.18 -0.26 9.45
N TYR A 376 -0.75 -0.21 8.48
CA TYR A 376 -0.89 -1.20 7.40
C TYR A 376 0.44 -1.64 6.76
N GLN A 377 1.34 -0.70 6.45
CA GLN A 377 2.58 -1.00 5.74
C GLN A 377 3.52 -1.91 6.57
N SER A 378 3.47 -1.79 7.91
CA SER A 378 4.28 -2.61 8.81
C SER A 378 3.80 -4.06 8.91
N LEU A 379 2.49 -4.31 8.77
CA LEU A 379 1.93 -5.67 8.71
C LEU A 379 2.10 -6.28 7.32
N LEU A 380 1.77 -5.55 6.27
CA LEU A 380 1.60 -6.13 4.93
C LEU A 380 2.94 -6.42 4.23
N SER A 381 3.97 -5.61 4.46
CA SER A 381 5.30 -5.81 3.91
C SER A 381 6.06 -6.87 4.72
N LYS A 382 6.40 -8.01 4.09
CA LYS A 382 7.15 -9.12 4.72
C LYS A 382 8.44 -8.66 5.40
N SER A 383 9.28 -7.90 4.71
CA SER A 383 10.53 -7.36 5.26
C SER A 383 10.29 -6.39 6.43
N SER A 384 9.14 -5.71 6.46
CA SER A 384 8.75 -4.88 7.60
C SER A 384 8.34 -5.73 8.81
N ARG A 385 7.59 -6.83 8.61
CA ARG A 385 7.25 -7.79 9.69
C ARG A 385 8.50 -8.39 10.32
N GLU A 386 9.39 -8.94 9.48
CA GLU A 386 10.67 -9.54 9.88
C GLU A 386 11.55 -8.52 10.62
N SER A 387 11.70 -7.30 10.06
CA SER A 387 12.52 -6.25 10.70
C SER A 387 11.91 -5.63 11.97
N LEU A 388 10.65 -5.91 12.29
CA LEU A 388 10.00 -5.52 13.55
C LEU A 388 9.93 -6.65 14.57
N GLY A 389 10.15 -7.91 14.16
CA GLY A 389 9.99 -9.08 15.02
C GLY A 389 8.52 -9.47 15.24
N LEU A 390 7.66 -9.30 14.24
CA LEU A 390 6.25 -9.67 14.35
C LEU A 390 6.06 -11.16 14.04
N ASN A 391 5.79 -11.99 15.06
CA ASN A 391 5.39 -13.38 14.87
C ASN A 391 3.87 -13.49 14.72
N LEU A 392 3.39 -13.75 13.50
CA LEU A 392 1.95 -13.93 13.23
C LEU A 392 1.43 -15.33 13.57
N LYS A 393 2.32 -16.32 13.78
CA LYS A 393 1.94 -17.74 13.93
C LYS A 393 0.99 -17.94 15.11
N ASN A 394 -0.20 -18.47 14.84
CA ASN A 394 -1.28 -18.70 15.82
C ASN A 394 -1.75 -17.44 16.59
N ASN A 395 -1.38 -16.24 16.13
CA ASN A 395 -1.79 -14.96 16.73
C ASN A 395 -2.95 -14.34 15.94
N VAL A 396 -3.59 -13.33 16.54
CA VAL A 396 -4.76 -12.65 15.96
C VAL A 396 -4.35 -11.37 15.24
N VAL A 397 -4.90 -11.14 14.05
CA VAL A 397 -4.73 -9.91 13.27
C VAL A 397 -6.08 -9.23 13.08
N ILE A 398 -6.17 -7.96 13.45
CA ILE A 398 -7.37 -7.13 13.27
C ILE A 398 -7.01 -5.93 12.41
N ILE A 399 -7.69 -5.76 11.27
CA ILE A 399 -7.45 -4.68 10.31
C ILE A 399 -8.69 -3.79 10.27
N ASP A 400 -8.58 -2.55 10.78
CA ASP A 400 -9.67 -1.57 10.80
C ASP A 400 -9.55 -0.52 9.68
N GLU A 401 -10.68 -0.24 9.04
CA GLU A 401 -10.85 0.41 7.72
C GLU A 401 -10.32 -0.42 6.54
N ALA A 402 -10.60 -1.73 6.59
CA ALA A 402 -10.20 -2.70 5.58
C ALA A 402 -10.72 -2.42 4.15
N HIS A 403 -11.67 -1.49 3.98
CA HIS A 403 -12.16 -1.07 2.65
C HIS A 403 -11.05 -0.50 1.73
N ASN A 404 -9.92 -0.03 2.29
CA ASN A 404 -8.75 0.43 1.53
C ASN A 404 -7.62 -0.60 1.47
N LEU A 405 -7.80 -1.80 2.01
CA LEU A 405 -6.74 -2.78 2.23
C LEU A 405 -6.11 -3.24 0.91
N ALA A 406 -6.95 -3.63 -0.06
CA ALA A 406 -6.50 -4.08 -1.36
C ALA A 406 -5.79 -2.99 -2.18
N ASP A 407 -6.26 -1.75 -2.10
CA ASP A 407 -5.64 -0.59 -2.75
C ASP A 407 -4.28 -0.25 -2.12
N SER A 408 -4.22 -0.27 -0.79
CA SER A 408 -2.98 -0.07 -0.03
C SER A 408 -1.96 -1.16 -0.33
N LEU A 409 -2.40 -2.42 -0.40
CA LEU A 409 -1.56 -3.58 -0.68
C LEU A 409 -0.94 -3.51 -2.08
N ILE A 410 -1.76 -3.34 -3.12
CA ILE A 410 -1.28 -3.21 -4.50
C ILE A 410 -0.32 -2.02 -4.65
N SER A 411 -0.67 -0.86 -4.08
CA SER A 411 0.16 0.35 -4.20
C SER A 411 1.55 0.24 -3.53
N MET A 412 1.82 -0.75 -2.68
CA MET A 412 3.16 -0.99 -2.11
C MET A 412 4.06 -1.83 -3.02
N TYR A 413 3.49 -2.55 -3.99
CA TYR A 413 4.21 -3.43 -4.91
C TYR A 413 4.23 -2.89 -6.35
N ASP A 414 3.43 -1.87 -6.65
CA ASP A 414 3.58 -1.02 -7.84
C ASP A 414 4.97 -0.36 -7.87
N ALA A 415 5.63 -0.38 -9.03
CA ALA A 415 6.93 0.27 -9.23
C ALA A 415 6.86 1.20 -10.45
N LYS A 416 7.46 2.40 -10.38
CA LYS A 416 7.50 3.36 -11.48
C LYS A 416 8.88 3.97 -11.62
N VAL A 417 9.38 4.04 -12.86
CA VAL A 417 10.62 4.75 -13.20
C VAL A 417 10.37 5.67 -14.41
N THR A 418 10.82 6.92 -14.34
CA THR A 418 10.70 7.89 -15.44
C THR A 418 11.95 7.89 -16.33
N LEU A 419 11.83 8.43 -17.54
CA LEU A 419 12.97 8.62 -18.45
C LEU A 419 14.11 9.39 -17.78
N SER A 420 13.82 10.52 -17.11
CA SER A 420 14.82 11.32 -16.40
C SER A 420 15.54 10.53 -15.30
N GLN A 421 14.82 9.69 -14.54
CA GLN A 421 15.43 8.84 -13.53
C GLN A 421 16.36 7.79 -14.15
N LEU A 422 16.02 7.25 -15.33
CA LEU A 422 16.88 6.31 -16.06
C LEU A 422 18.12 7.00 -16.63
N GLU A 423 17.98 8.21 -17.18
CA GLU A 423 19.08 9.04 -17.67
C GLU A 423 20.08 9.35 -16.55
N ASP A 424 19.58 9.79 -15.37
CA ASP A 424 20.39 10.02 -14.18
C ASP A 424 21.12 8.74 -13.73
N VAL A 425 20.40 7.63 -13.59
CA VAL A 425 20.97 6.33 -13.16
C VAL A 425 22.03 5.86 -14.14
N HIS A 426 21.81 6.03 -15.45
CA HIS A 426 22.76 5.64 -16.49
C HIS A 426 24.06 6.45 -16.40
N CYS A 427 23.96 7.78 -16.36
CA CYS A 427 25.09 8.69 -16.25
C CYS A 427 25.95 8.40 -15.01
N HIS A 428 25.30 8.16 -13.87
CA HIS A 428 26.00 7.83 -12.63
C HIS A 428 26.70 6.46 -12.66
N LEU A 429 26.08 5.43 -13.27
CA LEU A 429 26.73 4.14 -13.48
C LEU A 429 27.94 4.27 -14.42
N GLU A 430 27.83 5.07 -15.48
CA GLU A 430 28.90 5.33 -16.44
C GLU A 430 30.10 6.02 -15.77
N MET A 431 29.87 7.16 -15.11
CA MET A 431 30.92 7.90 -14.39
C MET A 431 31.63 7.06 -13.31
N TYR A 432 30.88 6.20 -12.62
CA TYR A 432 31.46 5.28 -11.63
C TYR A 432 32.29 4.18 -12.30
N LEU A 433 31.77 3.56 -13.36
CA LEU A 433 32.48 2.52 -14.09
C LEU A 433 33.77 3.07 -14.73
N GLU A 434 33.73 4.25 -15.35
CA GLU A 434 34.92 4.90 -15.91
C GLU A 434 36.00 5.18 -14.85
N ARG A 435 35.61 5.70 -13.67
CA ARG A 435 36.57 6.00 -12.60
C ARG A 435 37.23 4.75 -12.02
N PHE A 436 36.44 3.71 -11.76
CA PHE A 436 36.88 2.53 -11.02
C PHE A 436 37.17 1.31 -11.91
N PHE A 437 37.12 1.44 -13.25
CA PHE A 437 37.25 0.32 -14.20
C PHE A 437 38.43 -0.62 -13.91
N ASN A 438 39.60 -0.05 -13.65
CA ASN A 438 40.83 -0.82 -13.40
C ASN A 438 40.94 -1.38 -11.97
N LEU A 439 40.12 -0.88 -11.04
CA LEU A 439 40.14 -1.23 -9.61
C LEU A 439 39.07 -2.26 -9.23
N LEU A 440 37.99 -2.36 -10.00
CA LEU A 440 36.90 -3.31 -9.76
C LEU A 440 37.28 -4.74 -10.19
N GLY A 441 36.88 -5.74 -9.41
CA GLY A 441 36.94 -7.15 -9.82
C GLY A 441 36.08 -7.44 -11.07
N PRO A 442 36.35 -8.53 -11.82
CA PRO A 442 35.66 -8.83 -13.08
C PRO A 442 34.14 -9.02 -12.91
N GLY A 443 33.70 -9.67 -11.83
CA GLY A 443 32.28 -9.83 -11.49
C GLY A 443 31.56 -8.48 -11.34
N ASN A 444 32.11 -7.57 -10.52
CA ASN A 444 31.58 -6.21 -10.35
C ASN A 444 31.45 -5.46 -11.68
N ARG A 445 32.47 -5.50 -12.55
CA ARG A 445 32.41 -4.85 -13.88
C ARG A 445 31.26 -5.41 -14.71
N ARG A 446 31.11 -6.74 -14.75
CA ARG A 446 30.04 -7.44 -15.48
C ARG A 446 28.66 -6.99 -15.00
N TYR A 447 28.41 -7.00 -13.69
CA TYR A 447 27.11 -6.58 -13.13
C TYR A 447 26.80 -5.09 -13.39
N ILE A 448 27.77 -4.19 -13.23
CA ILE A 448 27.59 -2.76 -13.53
C ILE A 448 27.28 -2.55 -15.03
N GLN A 449 27.99 -3.24 -15.92
CA GLN A 449 27.71 -3.23 -17.35
C GLN A 449 26.31 -3.80 -17.67
N THR A 450 25.85 -4.84 -16.97
CA THR A 450 24.48 -5.35 -17.11
C THR A 450 23.43 -4.32 -16.70
N LEU A 451 23.62 -3.60 -15.57
CA LEU A 451 22.75 -2.49 -15.16
C LEU A 451 22.72 -1.37 -16.24
N MET A 452 23.87 -1.04 -16.83
CA MET A 452 23.96 -0.09 -17.94
C MET A 452 23.23 -0.57 -19.21
N VAL A 453 23.26 -1.86 -19.53
CA VAL A 453 22.48 -2.43 -20.65
C VAL A 453 20.98 -2.29 -20.41
N ILE A 454 20.49 -2.63 -19.21
CA ILE A 454 19.06 -2.56 -18.90
C ILE A 454 18.56 -1.11 -18.91
N THR A 455 19.30 -0.17 -18.31
CA THR A 455 18.94 1.25 -18.36
C THR A 455 18.84 1.77 -19.80
N ARG A 456 19.77 1.42 -20.69
CA ARG A 456 19.66 1.77 -22.13
C ARG A 456 18.45 1.13 -22.81
N ALA A 457 18.16 -0.13 -22.51
CA ALA A 457 16.97 -0.81 -23.05
C ALA A 457 15.67 -0.11 -22.62
N PHE A 458 15.55 0.26 -21.35
CA PHE A 458 14.40 1.00 -20.83
C PHE A 458 14.30 2.42 -21.44
N MET A 459 15.41 3.16 -21.58
CA MET A 459 15.40 4.45 -22.27
C MET A 459 14.97 4.30 -23.75
N GLY A 460 15.45 3.25 -24.42
CA GLY A 460 15.05 2.90 -25.80
C GLY A 460 13.58 2.53 -25.95
N ALA A 461 12.92 2.04 -24.89
CA ALA A 461 11.47 1.78 -24.86
C ALA A 461 10.63 3.06 -24.78
N LEU A 462 11.16 4.08 -24.10
CA LEU A 462 10.47 5.34 -23.80
C LEU A 462 10.65 6.42 -24.87
N ASN A 463 11.75 6.36 -25.62
CA ASN A 463 12.02 7.24 -26.74
C ASN A 463 11.22 6.82 -27.98
N GLU A 464 10.66 7.80 -28.68
CA GLU A 464 10.11 7.58 -30.01
C GLU A 464 11.27 7.26 -30.96
N LYS A 465 11.40 6.00 -31.39
CA LYS A 465 12.14 5.68 -32.62
C LYS A 465 11.39 6.37 -33.76
N ASN A 466 12.03 7.32 -34.44
CA ASN A 466 11.49 7.97 -35.62
C ASN A 466 10.97 6.93 -36.62
N ARG A 467 9.64 6.83 -36.75
CA ARG A 467 8.95 6.17 -37.87
C ARG A 467 8.69 7.23 -38.95
N ASP A 468 9.74 7.92 -39.38
CA ASP A 468 9.67 8.92 -40.45
C ASP A 468 9.77 8.29 -41.86
N ASN A 469 9.84 6.95 -41.94
CA ASN A 469 9.91 6.19 -43.20
C ASN A 469 8.64 5.37 -43.45
N LEU A 470 7.48 6.03 -43.53
CA LEU A 470 6.34 5.51 -44.27
C LEU A 470 5.52 6.67 -44.85
N ASP A 471 5.75 6.97 -46.13
CA ASP A 471 4.98 7.96 -46.88
C ASP A 471 3.48 7.65 -46.83
N THR A 472 2.70 8.53 -46.21
CA THR A 472 1.25 8.64 -46.44
C THR A 472 0.87 10.12 -46.51
N PRO A 473 -0.03 10.52 -47.42
CA PRO A 473 -0.08 11.89 -47.91
C PRO A 473 -0.83 12.86 -46.99
N ASP A 474 -0.48 14.14 -47.11
CA ASP A 474 -1.19 15.27 -46.51
C ASP A 474 -2.70 15.20 -46.76
N ASN A 475 -3.49 15.13 -45.67
CA ASN A 475 -4.81 15.75 -45.49
C ASN A 475 -5.43 15.27 -44.15
N ALA A 476 -5.01 15.88 -43.03
CA ALA A 476 -5.59 15.60 -41.71
C ALA A 476 -5.77 16.87 -40.84
N ASP A 477 -5.84 18.05 -41.46
CA ASP A 477 -6.27 19.28 -40.77
C ASP A 477 -7.78 19.23 -40.49
N ASN A 478 -8.15 18.61 -39.36
CA ASN A 478 -9.29 18.96 -38.48
C ASN A 478 -9.53 17.86 -37.42
N LEU A 479 -8.67 17.77 -36.40
CA LEU A 479 -8.95 16.99 -35.20
C LEU A 479 -8.56 17.81 -33.94
N PRO A 480 -9.43 17.95 -32.93
CA PRO A 480 -9.20 18.87 -31.82
C PRO A 480 -7.99 18.46 -30.97
N ALA A 481 -7.08 19.41 -30.76
CA ALA A 481 -5.87 19.24 -29.97
C ALA A 481 -6.19 18.96 -28.48
N GLY A 482 -6.29 17.68 -28.10
CA GLY A 482 -6.63 17.32 -26.72
C GLY A 482 -6.98 15.85 -26.46
N LYS A 483 -6.16 14.91 -26.96
CA LYS A 483 -6.07 13.45 -26.69
C LYS A 483 -5.04 12.91 -27.72
N ILE A 484 -4.17 11.90 -27.52
CA ILE A 484 -4.15 10.74 -26.62
C ILE A 484 -2.74 10.56 -26.02
N THR A 485 -2.65 10.25 -24.72
CA THR A 485 -1.46 9.63 -24.14
C THR A 485 -1.42 8.17 -24.58
N ILE A 486 -0.50 7.83 -25.49
CA ILE A 486 -0.30 6.45 -25.94
C ILE A 486 0.50 5.74 -24.85
N ALA A 487 -0.20 5.35 -23.79
CA ALA A 487 0.29 4.40 -22.80
C ALA A 487 -0.22 3.01 -23.21
N SER A 488 0.64 2.01 -23.11
CA SER A 488 0.35 0.65 -23.54
C SER A 488 0.62 -0.36 -22.44
N SER A 489 -0.34 -1.24 -22.15
CA SER A 489 -0.11 -2.44 -21.33
C SER A 489 0.48 -3.59 -22.14
N MET A 490 1.34 -4.38 -21.49
CA MET A 490 1.89 -5.65 -21.97
C MET A 490 2.22 -6.54 -20.77
N ALA A 491 2.42 -7.85 -21.00
CA ALA A 491 2.87 -8.74 -19.94
C ALA A 491 4.38 -8.54 -19.66
N ILE A 492 4.85 -9.09 -18.53
CA ILE A 492 6.25 -8.99 -18.10
C ILE A 492 7.17 -9.65 -19.14
N ASN A 493 6.82 -10.87 -19.57
CA ASN A 493 7.64 -11.62 -20.53
C ASN A 493 7.72 -10.89 -21.88
N ASP A 494 6.58 -10.40 -22.39
CA ASP A 494 6.51 -9.69 -23.68
C ASP A 494 7.36 -8.42 -23.66
N PHE A 495 7.38 -7.70 -22.53
CA PHE A 495 8.25 -6.56 -22.30
C PHE A 495 9.74 -6.95 -22.32
N LEU A 496 10.13 -8.04 -21.65
CA LEU A 496 11.50 -8.53 -21.64
C LEU A 496 11.97 -8.98 -23.03
N PHE A 497 11.12 -9.66 -23.80
CA PHE A 497 11.40 -10.05 -25.18
C PHE A 497 11.49 -8.84 -26.12
N THR A 498 10.55 -7.89 -26.03
CA THR A 498 10.55 -6.64 -26.83
C THR A 498 11.84 -5.84 -26.65
N LEU A 499 12.48 -5.95 -25.48
CA LEU A 499 13.72 -5.28 -25.15
C LEU A 499 15.00 -6.14 -25.29
N ASN A 500 14.88 -7.42 -25.66
CA ASN A 500 15.98 -8.40 -25.74
C ASN A 500 16.80 -8.49 -24.44
N ILE A 501 16.12 -8.50 -23.29
CA ILE A 501 16.71 -8.62 -21.94
C ILE A 501 16.21 -9.85 -21.15
N ASP A 502 15.48 -10.73 -21.82
CA ASP A 502 14.99 -12.03 -21.36
C ASP A 502 16.10 -12.94 -20.81
N ASN A 503 17.30 -12.87 -21.40
CA ASN A 503 18.47 -13.67 -21.02
C ASN A 503 19.18 -13.16 -19.74
N ILE A 504 18.69 -12.08 -19.10
CA ILE A 504 19.29 -11.52 -17.88
C ILE A 504 18.62 -12.10 -16.64
N ASN A 505 19.41 -12.70 -15.75
CA ASN A 505 18.91 -13.18 -14.45
C ASN A 505 18.71 -12.02 -13.46
N PHE A 506 17.48 -11.49 -13.43
CA PHE A 506 17.08 -10.40 -12.52
C PHE A 506 17.17 -10.77 -11.03
N VAL A 507 17.06 -12.06 -10.65
CA VAL A 507 17.18 -12.50 -9.26
C VAL A 507 18.62 -12.34 -8.76
N LYS A 508 19.61 -12.78 -9.55
CA LYS A 508 21.04 -12.54 -9.26
C LYS A 508 21.38 -11.05 -9.24
N LEU A 509 20.75 -10.26 -10.11
CA LEU A 509 20.94 -8.81 -10.14
C LEU A 509 20.36 -8.12 -8.89
N GLN A 510 19.20 -8.58 -8.40
CA GLN A 510 18.62 -8.13 -7.12
C GLN A 510 19.49 -8.52 -5.92
N HIS A 511 20.11 -9.70 -5.94
CA HIS A 511 21.09 -10.11 -4.93
C HIS A 511 22.29 -9.16 -4.92
N TYR A 512 22.90 -8.94 -6.09
CA TYR A 512 24.02 -8.02 -6.27
C TYR A 512 23.71 -6.60 -5.77
N LEU A 513 22.55 -6.04 -6.12
CA LEU A 513 22.13 -4.70 -5.69
C LEU A 513 22.02 -4.56 -4.16
N LYS A 514 21.64 -5.64 -3.46
CA LYS A 514 21.49 -5.67 -2.00
C LYS A 514 22.83 -5.84 -1.29
N GLU A 515 23.66 -6.79 -1.70
CA GLU A 515 24.88 -7.15 -0.98
C GLU A 515 26.06 -6.23 -1.27
N SER A 516 26.31 -5.90 -2.55
CA SER A 516 27.47 -5.08 -2.94
C SER A 516 27.41 -3.64 -2.42
N ASN A 517 26.23 -3.17 -1.99
CA ASN A 517 25.95 -1.76 -1.69
C ASN A 517 26.27 -0.80 -2.87
N ILE A 518 26.32 -1.30 -4.11
CA ILE A 518 26.57 -0.52 -5.36
C ILE A 518 25.75 0.77 -5.43
N ILE A 519 24.47 0.73 -5.03
CA ILE A 519 23.59 1.90 -5.02
C ILE A 519 24.20 3.05 -4.20
N HIS A 520 24.66 2.76 -2.97
CA HIS A 520 25.28 3.77 -2.11
C HIS A 520 26.65 4.23 -2.64
N LYS A 521 27.45 3.33 -3.20
CA LYS A 521 28.80 3.64 -3.73
C LYS A 521 28.71 4.56 -4.96
N VAL A 522 27.82 4.23 -5.90
CA VAL A 522 27.57 5.02 -7.12
C VAL A 522 26.92 6.37 -6.78
N CYS A 523 25.87 6.39 -5.95
CA CYS A 523 25.22 7.65 -5.56
C CYS A 523 26.15 8.55 -4.75
N GLY A 524 26.95 7.98 -3.85
CA GLY A 524 27.93 8.72 -3.04
C GLY A 524 29.02 9.35 -3.91
N TYR A 525 29.56 8.61 -4.88
CA TYR A 525 30.54 9.13 -5.84
C TYR A 525 29.91 10.21 -6.74
N GLY A 526 28.70 9.99 -7.23
CA GLY A 526 27.91 10.95 -8.01
C GLY A 526 27.73 12.29 -7.31
N ASN A 527 27.17 12.26 -6.10
CA ASN A 527 26.95 13.46 -5.27
C ASN A 527 28.26 14.20 -4.99
N ARG A 528 29.37 13.48 -4.80
CA ARG A 528 30.69 14.07 -4.62
C ARG A 528 31.18 14.78 -5.88
N MET A 529 30.99 14.19 -7.06
CA MET A 529 31.32 14.84 -8.35
C MET A 529 30.45 16.08 -8.59
N ALA A 530 29.14 16.00 -8.35
CA ALA A 530 28.22 17.13 -8.46
C ALA A 530 28.61 18.29 -7.52
N THR A 531 29.02 17.98 -6.28
CA THR A 531 29.49 18.98 -5.30
C THR A 531 30.77 19.67 -5.79
N LEU A 532 31.72 18.93 -6.35
CA LEU A 532 32.96 19.48 -6.91
C LEU A 532 32.68 20.37 -8.14
N GLN A 533 31.75 19.98 -9.00
CA GLN A 533 31.31 20.78 -10.15
C GLN A 533 30.60 22.08 -9.71
N ALA A 534 29.68 22.01 -8.75
CA ALA A 534 29.02 23.18 -8.18
C ALA A 534 30.01 24.17 -7.56
N SER A 535 31.06 23.68 -6.89
CA SER A 535 32.13 24.53 -6.33
C SER A 535 33.02 25.23 -7.37
N SER A 536 32.91 24.87 -8.66
CA SER A 536 33.67 25.47 -9.76
C SER A 536 32.93 26.57 -10.52
N THR A 537 31.65 26.81 -10.22
CA THR A 537 30.80 27.75 -10.96
C THR A 537 30.20 28.82 -10.04
N PHE A 538 30.97 29.86 -9.74
CA PHE A 538 30.44 31.06 -9.07
C PHE A 538 29.58 31.88 -10.04
N ASN A 539 28.25 31.89 -9.85
CA ASN A 539 27.43 33.11 -9.76
C ASN A 539 25.96 32.81 -9.46
N ASP A 540 25.27 33.81 -8.90
CA ASP A 540 23.96 33.70 -8.27
C ASP A 540 22.80 33.29 -9.20
N SER A 541 22.00 32.32 -8.75
CA SER A 541 20.55 32.52 -8.61
C SER A 541 19.94 31.47 -7.70
N ALA A 542 19.50 31.89 -6.50
CA ALA A 542 18.84 31.00 -5.55
C ALA A 542 17.41 30.65 -6.04
N SER A 543 17.29 29.58 -6.81
CA SER A 543 16.03 28.85 -6.98
C SER A 543 16.17 27.47 -6.36
N CYS A 544 15.57 27.28 -5.18
CA CYS A 544 15.45 25.97 -4.55
C CYS A 544 14.40 25.13 -5.33
N GLY A 545 14.82 24.57 -6.47
CA GLY A 545 14.14 23.45 -7.09
C GLY A 545 14.37 22.17 -6.26
N GLU A 546 13.37 21.30 -6.21
CA GLU A 546 13.38 20.13 -5.32
C GLU A 546 14.46 19.11 -5.74
N ASP A 547 15.54 19.01 -4.95
CA ASP A 547 16.59 18.00 -5.11
C ASP A 547 16.06 16.57 -4.89
N MET A 548 15.46 16.00 -5.95
CA MET A 548 15.25 14.57 -6.10
C MET A 548 16.61 13.88 -6.11
N SER A 549 16.96 13.27 -4.98
CA SER A 549 18.27 12.64 -4.80
C SER A 549 18.53 11.54 -5.84
N THR A 550 19.75 11.47 -6.37
CA THR A 550 20.25 10.37 -7.20
C THR A 550 19.86 9.00 -6.65
N LEU A 551 19.98 8.83 -5.33
CA LEU A 551 19.55 7.66 -4.56
C LEU A 551 18.09 7.26 -4.79
N SER A 552 17.14 8.20 -4.79
CA SER A 552 15.73 7.90 -5.05
C SER A 552 15.49 7.45 -6.50
N ASN A 553 16.32 7.91 -7.43
CA ASN A 553 16.24 7.53 -8.85
C ASN A 553 16.79 6.11 -9.04
N PHE A 554 17.92 5.78 -8.40
CA PHE A 554 18.42 4.40 -8.29
C PHE A 554 17.46 3.46 -7.58
N ARG A 555 16.77 3.93 -6.53
CA ARG A 555 15.80 3.12 -5.80
C ARG A 555 14.59 2.78 -6.68
N ALA A 556 14.03 3.77 -7.39
CA ALA A 556 12.96 3.56 -8.36
C ALA A 556 13.36 2.55 -9.46
N PHE A 557 14.61 2.60 -9.94
CA PHE A 557 15.15 1.60 -10.86
C PHE A 557 15.30 0.21 -10.23
N ALA A 558 15.83 0.11 -9.01
CA ALA A 558 15.97 -1.16 -8.28
C ALA A 558 14.61 -1.81 -7.96
N ASP A 559 13.60 -1.01 -7.60
CA ASP A 559 12.22 -1.48 -7.36
C ASP A 559 11.56 -1.94 -8.68
N MET A 560 11.81 -1.25 -9.80
CA MET A 560 11.39 -1.72 -11.14
C MET A 560 12.04 -3.08 -11.48
N LEU A 561 13.35 -3.25 -11.25
CA LEU A 561 14.04 -4.53 -11.47
C LEU A 561 13.50 -5.65 -10.57
N LEU A 562 13.05 -5.34 -9.34
CA LEU A 562 12.43 -6.30 -8.44
C LEU A 562 11.04 -6.70 -8.94
N SER A 563 10.28 -5.73 -9.45
CA SER A 563 8.94 -5.96 -9.99
C SER A 563 8.92 -6.92 -11.18
N LEU A 564 10.00 -6.97 -11.97
CA LEU A 564 10.20 -7.91 -13.08
C LEU A 564 10.50 -9.35 -12.65
N THR A 565 10.71 -9.62 -11.35
CA THR A 565 10.84 -11.01 -10.82
C THR A 565 9.49 -11.65 -10.47
N ASN A 566 8.38 -10.90 -10.54
CA ASN A 566 7.04 -11.44 -10.31
C ASN A 566 6.60 -12.34 -11.47
N LYS A 567 5.59 -13.20 -11.24
CA LYS A 567 5.04 -14.07 -12.30
C LYS A 567 4.25 -13.23 -13.31
N ASN A 568 4.25 -13.66 -14.57
CA ASN A 568 3.55 -12.98 -15.67
C ASN A 568 2.03 -12.81 -15.49
N ALA A 569 1.41 -13.60 -14.59
CA ALA A 569 0.00 -13.49 -14.22
C ALA A 569 -0.28 -12.41 -13.15
N ASP A 570 0.72 -12.05 -12.34
CA ASP A 570 0.54 -11.26 -11.10
C ASP A 570 0.56 -9.74 -11.34
N GLY A 571 1.15 -9.31 -12.46
CA GLY A 571 1.30 -7.89 -12.80
C GLY A 571 1.34 -7.60 -14.30
N ARG A 572 1.36 -6.32 -14.63
CA ARG A 572 1.49 -5.80 -16.01
C ARG A 572 2.51 -4.68 -16.07
N ILE A 573 3.18 -4.55 -17.21
CA ILE A 573 4.03 -3.40 -17.52
C ILE A 573 3.22 -2.43 -18.36
N ILE A 574 3.16 -1.18 -17.91
CA ILE A 574 2.59 -0.04 -18.65
C ILE A 574 3.75 0.84 -19.10
N VAL A 575 3.89 1.00 -20.41
CA VAL A 575 4.88 1.89 -21.03
C VAL A 575 4.18 3.12 -21.56
N SER A 576 4.57 4.30 -21.09
CA SER A 576 4.10 5.60 -21.60
C SER A 576 5.28 6.32 -22.22
N LYS A 577 5.26 6.50 -23.55
CA LYS A 577 6.35 7.15 -24.28
C LYS A 577 6.41 8.66 -24.00
N ALA A 578 7.61 9.23 -24.12
CA ALA A 578 7.82 10.66 -23.96
C ALA A 578 7.21 11.44 -25.13
N LYS A 579 6.60 12.61 -24.87
CA LYS A 579 6.08 13.50 -25.92
C LYS A 579 6.48 14.96 -25.67
N LYS A 580 6.67 15.73 -26.74
CA LYS A 580 6.73 17.19 -26.69
C LYS A 580 5.30 17.74 -26.58
N THR A 581 4.97 18.42 -25.48
CA THR A 581 3.73 19.21 -25.38
C THR A 581 4.06 20.69 -25.49
N LEU A 582 3.04 21.51 -25.80
CA LEU A 582 3.16 22.97 -25.89
C LEU A 582 3.64 23.63 -24.58
N SER A 583 3.56 22.93 -23.45
CA SER A 583 3.97 23.36 -22.12
C SER A 583 5.28 22.72 -21.61
N GLY A 584 5.99 21.93 -22.42
CA GLY A 584 7.27 21.29 -22.06
C GLY A 584 7.44 19.88 -22.63
N ARG A 585 8.54 19.19 -22.28
CA ARG A 585 8.64 17.74 -22.54
C ARG A 585 7.90 17.01 -21.42
N GLN A 586 6.84 16.26 -21.75
CA GLN A 586 6.30 15.28 -20.81
C GLN A 586 7.15 14.01 -20.89
N GLY A 587 7.95 13.77 -19.85
CA GLY A 587 8.85 12.62 -19.78
C GLY A 587 8.08 11.30 -19.79
N GLY A 588 8.60 10.32 -20.55
CA GLY A 588 8.07 8.96 -20.57
C GLY A 588 8.30 8.24 -19.24
N TYR A 589 7.56 7.17 -19.00
CA TYR A 589 7.73 6.32 -17.82
C TYR A 589 7.36 4.87 -18.10
N ILE A 590 7.98 3.97 -17.34
CA ILE A 590 7.60 2.56 -17.24
C ILE A 590 7.00 2.37 -15.85
N LYS A 591 5.82 1.76 -15.76
CA LYS A 591 5.16 1.38 -14.51
C LYS A 591 4.85 -0.10 -14.50
N PHE A 592 5.31 -0.82 -13.49
CA PHE A 592 4.75 -2.12 -13.11
C PHE A 592 3.53 -1.90 -12.22
N VAL A 593 2.46 -2.60 -12.53
CA VAL A 593 1.21 -2.57 -11.77
C VAL A 593 0.90 -3.98 -11.27
N MET A 594 0.73 -4.12 -9.96
CA MET A 594 0.27 -5.37 -9.36
C MET A 594 -1.25 -5.53 -9.58
N LEU A 595 -1.67 -6.72 -10.03
CA LEU A 595 -3.07 -6.99 -10.37
C LEU A 595 -3.86 -7.59 -9.19
N THR A 596 -3.21 -8.39 -8.35
CA THR A 596 -3.84 -9.10 -7.22
C THR A 596 -3.01 -9.01 -5.93
N GLY A 597 -3.68 -8.99 -4.79
CA GLY A 597 -3.04 -9.06 -3.46
C GLY A 597 -2.91 -10.49 -2.91
N GLU A 598 -3.54 -11.47 -3.57
CA GLU A 598 -3.74 -12.85 -3.10
C GLU A 598 -2.53 -13.47 -2.42
N LYS A 599 -1.40 -13.59 -3.12
CA LYS A 599 -0.20 -14.30 -2.63
C LYS A 599 0.48 -13.64 -1.42
N ILE A 600 0.30 -12.33 -1.27
CA ILE A 600 0.90 -11.56 -0.17
C ILE A 600 -0.03 -11.63 1.05
N PHE A 601 -1.34 -11.68 0.82
CA PHE A 601 -2.34 -11.76 1.88
C PHE A 601 -2.54 -13.18 2.41
N SER A 602 -2.44 -14.21 1.55
CA SER A 602 -2.45 -15.62 1.97
C SER A 602 -1.32 -15.91 2.97
N GLU A 603 -0.11 -15.40 2.75
CA GLU A 603 1.01 -15.55 3.72
C GLU A 603 0.65 -15.04 5.13
N ILE A 604 -0.19 -14.01 5.24
CA ILE A 604 -0.67 -13.45 6.52
C ILE A 604 -1.80 -14.31 7.09
N ALA A 605 -2.75 -14.70 6.24
CA ALA A 605 -3.91 -15.51 6.61
C ALA A 605 -3.54 -16.94 7.06
N ASP A 606 -2.57 -17.57 6.40
CA ASP A 606 -2.11 -18.93 6.68
C ASP A 606 -1.27 -19.02 7.97
N GLN A 607 -0.71 -17.89 8.44
CA GLN A 607 0.06 -17.82 9.69
C GLN A 607 -0.82 -17.48 10.89
N ALA A 608 -1.78 -16.56 10.73
CA ALA A 608 -2.63 -16.10 11.81
C ALA A 608 -3.68 -17.14 12.23
N HIS A 609 -4.03 -17.17 13.53
CA HIS A 609 -5.19 -17.92 14.02
C HIS A 609 -6.50 -17.31 13.51
N ALA A 610 -6.59 -15.99 13.50
CA ALA A 610 -7.75 -15.26 12.98
C ALA A 610 -7.30 -13.95 12.30
N VAL A 611 -7.94 -13.63 11.17
CA VAL A 611 -7.79 -12.35 10.46
C VAL A 611 -9.14 -11.67 10.34
N ILE A 612 -9.35 -10.63 11.15
CA ILE A 612 -10.57 -9.84 11.19
C ILE A 612 -10.42 -8.59 10.33
N LEU A 613 -11.28 -8.43 9.33
CA LEU A 613 -11.36 -7.25 8.49
C LEU A 613 -12.58 -6.41 8.90
N ALA A 614 -12.34 -5.30 9.60
CA ALA A 614 -13.37 -4.39 10.08
C ALA A 614 -13.46 -3.13 9.21
N GLY A 615 -14.68 -2.61 9.01
CA GLY A 615 -14.86 -1.38 8.22
C GLY A 615 -16.25 -0.76 8.36
N GLY A 616 -16.32 0.55 8.08
CA GLY A 616 -17.59 1.28 8.10
C GLY A 616 -18.44 1.15 6.83
N THR A 617 -17.82 0.74 5.73
CA THR A 617 -18.39 0.66 4.37
C THR A 617 -17.69 -0.46 3.60
N LEU A 618 -17.92 -1.71 4.01
CA LEU A 618 -17.31 -2.88 3.37
C LEU A 618 -18.11 -3.38 2.16
N GLN A 619 -19.39 -3.01 2.04
CA GLN A 619 -20.18 -3.34 0.85
C GLN A 619 -19.74 -2.53 -0.40
N PRO A 620 -19.62 -3.17 -1.58
CA PRO A 620 -19.82 -4.61 -1.83
C PRO A 620 -18.60 -5.46 -1.43
N ILE A 621 -18.85 -6.56 -0.71
CA ILE A 621 -17.82 -7.44 -0.09
C ILE A 621 -16.99 -8.14 -1.17
N GLU A 622 -17.65 -8.48 -2.26
CA GLU A 622 -17.12 -9.22 -3.40
C GLU A 622 -15.93 -8.49 -4.03
N GLU A 623 -15.91 -7.16 -4.02
CA GLU A 623 -14.78 -6.35 -4.49
C GLU A 623 -13.49 -6.63 -3.71
N THR A 624 -13.61 -6.75 -2.38
CA THR A 624 -12.47 -7.03 -1.50
C THR A 624 -12.12 -8.52 -1.51
N ARG A 625 -13.12 -9.41 -1.57
CA ARG A 625 -12.92 -10.87 -1.71
C ARG A 625 -12.13 -11.22 -2.97
N GLU A 626 -12.57 -10.73 -4.13
CA GLU A 626 -11.95 -11.00 -5.44
C GLU A 626 -10.49 -10.51 -5.53
N ARG A 627 -10.12 -9.44 -4.80
CA ARG A 627 -8.77 -8.85 -4.84
C ARG A 627 -7.77 -9.42 -3.84
N LEU A 628 -8.25 -9.97 -2.71
CA LEU A 628 -7.41 -10.41 -1.59
C LEU A 628 -7.48 -11.92 -1.32
N PHE A 629 -8.64 -12.55 -1.54
CA PHE A 629 -8.85 -13.97 -1.29
C PHE A 629 -9.88 -14.58 -2.25
N PRO A 630 -9.63 -14.57 -3.57
CA PRO A 630 -10.54 -15.12 -4.57
C PRO A 630 -10.74 -16.64 -4.43
N TRP A 631 -9.84 -17.34 -3.73
CA TRP A 631 -9.93 -18.77 -3.41
C TRP A 631 -11.02 -19.10 -2.37
N LEU A 632 -11.51 -18.11 -1.61
CA LEU A 632 -12.63 -18.30 -0.68
C LEU A 632 -13.96 -18.08 -1.41
N SER A 633 -14.86 -19.05 -1.28
CA SER A 633 -16.28 -18.88 -1.61
C SER A 633 -16.98 -17.99 -0.57
N SER A 634 -18.06 -17.31 -0.96
CA SER A 634 -18.84 -16.48 -0.01
C SER A 634 -19.47 -17.28 1.14
N GLU A 635 -19.61 -18.60 1.00
CA GLU A 635 -20.13 -19.49 2.06
C GLU A 635 -19.08 -19.79 3.14
N MET A 636 -17.79 -19.77 2.79
CA MET A 636 -16.67 -19.95 3.72
C MET A 636 -16.23 -18.64 4.37
N LEU A 637 -16.71 -17.50 3.85
CA LEU A 637 -16.39 -16.17 4.37
C LEU A 637 -17.46 -15.73 5.36
N ASP A 638 -17.11 -15.73 6.64
CA ASP A 638 -17.99 -15.20 7.69
C ASP A 638 -18.12 -13.68 7.54
N PHE A 639 -19.29 -13.22 7.08
CA PHE A 639 -19.63 -11.82 6.95
C PHE A 639 -20.74 -11.43 7.92
N PHE A 640 -20.47 -10.41 8.74
CA PHE A 640 -21.42 -9.81 9.65
C PHE A 640 -21.59 -8.33 9.36
N SER A 641 -22.83 -7.82 9.37
CA SER A 641 -23.13 -6.39 9.17
C SER A 641 -24.16 -5.89 10.16
N CYS A 642 -23.82 -4.80 10.87
CA CYS A 642 -24.74 -4.13 11.78
C CYS A 642 -25.77 -3.26 11.03
N SER A 643 -27.00 -3.25 11.55
CA SER A 643 -27.93 -2.15 11.29
C SER A 643 -27.36 -0.82 11.81
N HIS A 644 -27.85 0.30 11.27
CA HIS A 644 -27.45 1.62 11.74
C HIS A 644 -28.02 1.91 13.14
N ILE A 645 -27.29 2.70 13.95
CA ILE A 645 -27.74 3.19 15.27
C ILE A 645 -28.93 4.16 15.22
N VAL A 646 -29.30 4.62 14.03
CA VAL A 646 -30.27 5.70 13.82
C VAL A 646 -31.60 5.08 13.41
N PRO A 647 -32.72 5.51 14.01
CA PRO A 647 -34.03 4.94 13.70
C PRO A 647 -34.40 5.20 12.23
N PRO A 648 -35.13 4.28 11.55
CA PRO A 648 -35.44 4.40 10.13
C PRO A 648 -36.07 5.75 9.73
N GLU A 649 -36.89 6.35 10.59
CA GLU A 649 -37.57 7.62 10.36
C GLU A 649 -36.63 8.85 10.34
N SER A 650 -35.39 8.69 10.81
CA SER A 650 -34.33 9.70 10.75
C SER A 650 -33.50 9.63 9.45
N ILE A 651 -33.78 8.68 8.54
CA ILE A 651 -33.06 8.53 7.27
C ILE A 651 -34.07 8.52 6.12
N LEU A 652 -33.88 9.37 5.11
CA LEU A 652 -34.75 9.39 3.92
C LEU A 652 -33.93 9.19 2.64
N PRO A 653 -33.70 7.94 2.19
CA PRO A 653 -33.12 7.63 0.89
C PRO A 653 -34.19 7.64 -0.21
N VAL A 654 -33.96 8.37 -1.30
CA VAL A 654 -34.91 8.47 -2.43
C VAL A 654 -34.19 8.37 -3.77
N ALA A 655 -34.64 7.46 -4.64
CA ALA A 655 -34.20 7.39 -6.03
C ALA A 655 -34.94 8.43 -6.89
N VAL A 656 -34.20 9.43 -7.38
CA VAL A 656 -34.74 10.57 -8.17
C VAL A 656 -34.46 10.33 -9.66
N SER A 657 -35.44 9.76 -10.36
CA SER A 657 -35.33 9.41 -11.78
C SER A 657 -35.71 10.54 -12.75
N ARG A 658 -36.45 11.55 -12.27
CA ARG A 658 -36.97 12.68 -13.06
C ARG A 658 -36.82 14.00 -12.31
N GLY A 659 -36.51 15.05 -13.05
CA GLY A 659 -36.40 16.40 -12.50
C GLY A 659 -37.72 17.19 -12.48
N PRO A 660 -37.67 18.47 -12.05
CA PRO A 660 -38.86 19.33 -11.91
C PRO A 660 -39.66 19.53 -13.19
N SER A 661 -39.03 19.50 -14.36
CA SER A 661 -39.66 19.65 -15.67
C SER A 661 -40.21 18.33 -16.23
N GLY A 662 -40.14 17.24 -15.44
CA GLY A 662 -40.54 15.89 -15.85
C GLY A 662 -39.52 15.16 -16.74
N ARG A 663 -38.41 15.81 -17.12
CA ARG A 663 -37.30 15.23 -17.89
C ARG A 663 -36.64 14.10 -17.09
N VAL A 664 -36.18 13.06 -17.79
CA VAL A 664 -35.47 11.93 -17.18
C VAL A 664 -34.02 12.34 -16.89
N LEU A 665 -33.55 12.04 -15.67
CA LEU A 665 -32.19 12.34 -15.24
C LEU A 665 -31.27 11.17 -15.56
N ASP A 666 -30.54 11.27 -16.67
CA ASP A 666 -29.59 10.27 -17.15
C ASP A 666 -28.17 10.83 -17.17
N PHE A 667 -27.32 10.34 -16.26
CA PHE A 667 -25.91 10.72 -16.18
C PHE A 667 -24.98 9.63 -16.73
N SER A 668 -25.44 8.86 -17.74
CA SER A 668 -24.55 8.01 -18.54
C SER A 668 -23.54 8.85 -19.34
N TYR A 669 -22.42 8.23 -19.75
CA TYR A 669 -21.30 8.93 -20.39
C TYR A 669 -21.70 9.76 -21.62
N SER A 670 -22.67 9.28 -22.41
CA SER A 670 -23.20 9.92 -23.60
C SER A 670 -24.12 11.12 -23.32
N THR A 671 -24.89 11.10 -22.23
CA THR A 671 -25.93 12.11 -21.96
C THR A 671 -25.57 13.13 -20.89
N ARG A 672 -24.66 12.79 -19.95
CA ARG A 672 -24.32 13.63 -18.79
C ARG A 672 -23.83 15.03 -19.14
N SER A 673 -23.18 15.19 -20.30
CA SER A 673 -22.64 16.46 -20.79
C SER A 673 -23.67 17.31 -21.56
N SER A 674 -24.89 16.81 -21.76
CA SER A 674 -25.93 17.56 -22.46
C SER A 674 -26.46 18.70 -21.60
N LEU A 675 -26.62 19.88 -22.22
CA LEU A 675 -27.10 21.08 -21.53
C LEU A 675 -28.46 20.84 -20.85
N ALA A 676 -29.36 20.10 -21.52
CA ALA A 676 -30.70 19.77 -21.02
C ALA A 676 -30.69 18.99 -19.68
N THR A 677 -29.73 18.08 -19.47
CA THR A 677 -29.58 17.35 -18.20
C THR A 677 -28.93 18.23 -17.13
N ILE A 678 -27.96 19.06 -17.50
CA ILE A 678 -27.26 19.98 -16.60
C ILE A 678 -28.21 21.06 -16.06
N GLU A 679 -29.04 21.64 -16.93
CA GLU A 679 -30.10 22.59 -16.54
C GLU A 679 -31.13 21.94 -15.61
N GLU A 680 -31.60 20.73 -15.92
CA GLU A 680 -32.59 20.01 -15.11
C GLU A 680 -32.06 19.69 -13.70
N LEU A 681 -30.78 19.32 -13.58
CA LEU A 681 -30.09 19.17 -12.29
C LEU A 681 -29.99 20.51 -11.53
N GLY A 682 -29.73 21.61 -12.24
CA GLY A 682 -29.71 22.96 -11.68
C GLY A 682 -31.07 23.38 -11.13
N LEU A 683 -32.16 23.08 -11.84
CA LEU A 683 -33.54 23.31 -11.39
C LEU A 683 -33.90 22.44 -10.18
N LEU A 684 -33.51 21.16 -10.18
CA LEU A 684 -33.66 20.26 -9.04
C LEU A 684 -33.00 20.86 -7.79
N LEU A 685 -31.73 21.27 -7.88
CA LEU A 685 -30.99 21.87 -6.76
C LEU A 685 -31.61 23.20 -6.30
N CYS A 686 -32.07 24.08 -7.19
CA CYS A 686 -32.77 25.32 -6.81
C CYS A 686 -33.99 25.06 -5.91
N ASN A 687 -34.74 24.00 -6.19
CA ASN A 687 -35.90 23.61 -5.39
C ASN A 687 -35.46 22.96 -4.07
N LEU A 688 -34.46 22.07 -4.08
CA LEU A 688 -33.90 21.45 -2.87
C LEU A 688 -33.35 22.48 -1.87
N ILE A 689 -32.62 23.47 -2.35
CA ILE A 689 -32.08 24.60 -1.55
C ILE A 689 -33.19 25.38 -0.83
N SER A 690 -34.43 25.32 -1.33
CA SER A 690 -35.58 25.99 -0.73
C SER A 690 -36.26 25.18 0.39
N VAL A 691 -36.01 23.86 0.48
CA VAL A 691 -36.64 22.95 1.45
C VAL A 691 -35.67 22.46 2.52
N VAL A 692 -34.42 22.17 2.13
CA VAL A 692 -33.42 21.59 3.04
C VAL A 692 -32.82 22.69 3.94
N PRO A 693 -32.87 22.56 5.27
CA PRO A 693 -32.18 23.46 6.20
C PRO A 693 -30.65 23.25 6.16
N GLU A 694 -29.87 24.21 6.66
CA GLU A 694 -28.44 24.01 6.95
C GLU A 694 -27.62 23.56 5.72
N GLY A 695 -26.82 22.50 5.83
CA GLY A 695 -25.90 22.01 4.81
C GLY A 695 -26.51 21.03 3.79
N ILE A 696 -26.28 21.30 2.51
CA ILE A 696 -26.43 20.33 1.41
C ILE A 696 -25.04 19.98 0.88
N VAL A 697 -24.78 18.69 0.64
CA VAL A 697 -23.58 18.20 -0.03
C VAL A 697 -23.98 17.51 -1.34
N VAL A 698 -23.41 17.96 -2.47
CA VAL A 698 -23.66 17.40 -3.79
C VAL A 698 -22.39 16.72 -4.29
N PHE A 699 -22.47 15.42 -4.53
CA PHE A 699 -21.35 14.61 -5.02
C PHE A 699 -21.41 14.46 -6.55
N PHE A 700 -20.33 14.86 -7.22
CA PHE A 700 -20.11 14.67 -8.65
C PHE A 700 -19.09 13.57 -8.93
N SER A 701 -19.18 12.94 -10.10
CA SER A 701 -18.30 11.83 -10.50
C SER A 701 -16.82 12.21 -10.73
N SER A 702 -16.52 13.49 -10.99
CA SER A 702 -15.14 13.97 -11.19
C SER A 702 -15.06 15.51 -11.16
N PHE A 703 -13.89 16.05 -10.81
CA PHE A 703 -13.60 17.49 -10.88
C PHE A 703 -13.89 18.08 -12.28
N GLU A 704 -13.53 17.35 -13.35
CA GLU A 704 -13.73 17.83 -14.72
C GLU A 704 -15.21 17.90 -15.12
N TYR A 705 -16.06 17.06 -14.52
CA TYR A 705 -17.51 17.10 -14.74
C TYR A 705 -18.17 18.20 -13.90
N GLU A 706 -17.80 18.32 -12.62
CA GLU A 706 -18.25 19.39 -11.73
C GLU A 706 -17.92 20.77 -12.31
N GLU A 707 -16.72 20.96 -12.85
CA GLU A 707 -16.30 22.23 -13.45
C GLU A 707 -17.10 22.60 -14.70
N LYS A 708 -17.45 21.63 -15.55
CA LYS A 708 -18.33 21.83 -16.71
C LYS A 708 -19.75 22.21 -16.29
N VAL A 709 -20.29 21.51 -15.30
CA VAL A 709 -21.62 21.80 -14.71
C VAL A 709 -21.65 23.20 -14.08
N TYR A 710 -20.65 23.53 -13.27
CA TYR A 710 -20.51 24.83 -12.61
C TYR A 710 -20.47 25.98 -13.61
N ASN A 711 -19.66 25.84 -14.68
CA ASN A 711 -19.55 26.86 -15.72
C ASN A 711 -20.87 27.03 -16.50
N ALA A 712 -21.58 25.94 -16.81
CA ALA A 712 -22.90 26.00 -17.44
C ALA A 712 -23.95 26.69 -16.54
N TRP A 713 -23.94 26.44 -15.22
CA TRP A 713 -24.82 27.13 -14.27
C TRP A 713 -24.47 28.60 -14.05
N LYS A 714 -23.20 28.98 -14.19
CA LYS A 714 -22.76 30.37 -14.19
C LYS A 714 -23.27 31.12 -15.43
N VAL A 715 -23.17 30.52 -16.62
CA VAL A 715 -23.64 31.13 -17.88
C VAL A 715 -25.17 31.24 -17.92
N SER A 716 -25.89 30.26 -17.41
CA SER A 716 -27.37 30.25 -17.38
C SER A 716 -28.00 31.04 -16.22
N GLY A 717 -27.21 31.68 -15.35
CA GLY A 717 -27.70 32.40 -14.16
C GLY A 717 -28.35 31.51 -13.09
N ILE A 718 -28.29 30.18 -13.26
CA ILE A 718 -28.77 29.20 -12.26
C ILE A 718 -27.95 29.31 -10.98
N LEU A 719 -26.64 29.50 -11.09
CA LEU A 719 -25.74 29.63 -9.94
C LEU A 719 -26.10 30.83 -9.04
N ASP A 720 -26.44 31.97 -9.64
CA ASP A 720 -26.85 33.18 -8.91
C ASP A 720 -28.16 32.96 -8.15
N ARG A 721 -29.08 32.15 -8.70
CA ARG A 721 -30.32 31.74 -8.03
C ARG A 721 -30.04 30.86 -6.80
N MET A 722 -29.00 30.03 -6.82
CA MET A 722 -28.56 29.24 -5.67
C MET A 722 -27.90 30.14 -4.61
N GLN A 723 -26.96 31.00 -5.02
CA GLN A 723 -26.20 31.89 -4.13
C GLN A 723 -27.08 32.88 -3.36
N LYS A 724 -28.21 33.30 -3.94
CA LYS A 724 -29.25 34.09 -3.25
C LYS A 724 -29.88 33.41 -2.03
N LYS A 725 -29.78 32.08 -1.89
CA LYS A 725 -30.39 31.31 -0.78
C LYS A 725 -29.40 30.55 0.11
N LYS A 726 -28.25 30.12 -0.42
CA LYS A 726 -27.20 29.42 0.35
C LYS A 726 -25.82 29.76 -0.21
N CYS A 727 -24.82 29.89 0.67
CA CYS A 727 -23.42 30.02 0.26
C CYS A 727 -22.96 28.78 -0.52
N VAL A 728 -22.30 28.95 -1.66
CA VAL A 728 -21.82 27.84 -2.51
C VAL A 728 -20.32 27.66 -2.37
N PHE A 729 -19.90 26.44 -2.01
CA PHE A 729 -18.51 26.02 -1.84
C PHE A 729 -18.18 24.87 -2.79
N ARG A 730 -16.91 24.72 -3.15
CA ARG A 730 -16.40 23.68 -4.06
C ARG A 730 -15.18 23.00 -3.43
N GLU A 731 -15.04 21.69 -3.62
CA GLU A 731 -13.84 20.96 -3.23
C GLU A 731 -12.62 21.44 -4.05
N PRO A 732 -11.54 21.92 -3.42
CA PRO A 732 -10.33 22.32 -4.14
C PRO A 732 -9.51 21.09 -4.55
N ARG A 733 -8.85 21.16 -5.71
CA ARG A 733 -7.98 20.08 -6.21
C ARG A 733 -6.72 19.86 -5.37
N LYS A 734 -6.33 20.81 -4.52
CA LYS A 734 -5.15 20.73 -3.64
C LYS A 734 -5.55 20.31 -2.22
N ASN A 735 -4.94 19.24 -1.73
CA ASN A 735 -5.24 18.65 -0.42
C ASN A 735 -5.01 19.59 0.79
N THR A 736 -4.15 20.60 0.65
CA THR A 736 -3.88 21.65 1.65
C THR A 736 -5.09 22.55 1.88
N ASP A 737 -5.82 22.86 0.80
CA ASP A 737 -6.79 23.94 0.80
C ASP A 737 -8.16 23.43 1.30
N VAL A 738 -8.41 22.12 1.17
CA VAL A 738 -9.65 21.42 1.54
C VAL A 738 -10.11 21.75 2.95
N GLU A 739 -9.19 21.72 3.93
CA GLU A 739 -9.51 21.97 5.34
C GLU A 739 -9.97 23.42 5.56
N SER A 740 -9.31 24.39 4.93
CA SER A 740 -9.69 25.81 5.00
C SER A 740 -11.07 26.11 4.37
N VAL A 741 -11.45 25.38 3.31
CA VAL A 741 -12.76 25.53 2.66
C VAL A 741 -13.86 24.88 3.51
N LEU A 742 -13.59 23.73 4.10
CA LEU A 742 -14.52 23.05 5.00
C LEU A 742 -14.75 23.80 6.31
N GLN A 743 -13.72 24.47 6.84
CA GLN A 743 -13.88 25.36 7.99
C GLN A 743 -14.84 26.50 7.66
N LYS A 744 -14.65 27.20 6.53
CA LYS A 744 -15.55 28.27 6.06
C LYS A 744 -16.97 27.76 5.79
N TYR A 745 -17.13 26.55 5.26
CA TYR A 745 -18.42 25.89 5.08
C TYR A 745 -19.13 25.66 6.44
N LYS A 746 -18.40 25.15 7.43
CA LYS A 746 -18.90 24.92 8.80
C LYS A 746 -19.27 26.23 9.49
N GLU A 747 -18.43 27.26 9.39
CA GLU A 747 -18.70 28.60 9.92
C GLU A 747 -19.96 29.21 9.28
N SER A 748 -20.14 29.07 7.96
CA SER A 748 -21.35 29.52 7.26
C SER A 748 -22.64 28.82 7.70
N ILE A 749 -22.57 27.62 8.30
CA ILE A 749 -23.72 26.91 8.85
C ILE A 749 -23.91 27.27 10.33
N ASN A 750 -22.83 27.36 11.11
CA ASN A 750 -22.88 27.68 12.53
C ASN A 750 -23.34 29.12 12.80
N ASN A 751 -22.93 30.09 11.99
CA ASN A 751 -23.33 31.49 12.14
C ASN A 751 -24.86 31.67 11.97
N LEU A 752 -25.50 30.78 11.21
CA LEU A 752 -26.97 30.74 11.07
C LEU A 752 -27.69 30.33 12.35
N ALA A 753 -27.09 29.46 13.17
CA ALA A 753 -27.68 29.03 14.43
C ALA A 753 -27.62 30.11 15.52
N GLN A 754 -26.85 31.19 15.30
CA GLN A 754 -26.64 32.28 16.27
C GLN A 754 -27.35 33.59 15.87
N CYS A 755 -27.57 33.83 14.57
CA CYS A 755 -28.19 35.06 14.09
C CYS A 755 -29.74 35.02 14.08
N ASN A 756 -30.35 35.44 15.20
CA ASN A 756 -31.79 35.80 15.27
C ASN A 756 -32.06 37.28 14.88
N SER A 757 -31.12 37.96 14.21
CA SER A 757 -31.24 39.38 13.82
C SER A 757 -32.07 39.57 12.54
N VAL A 758 -32.92 40.59 12.53
CA VAL A 758 -34.06 40.73 11.60
C VAL A 758 -33.67 41.25 10.20
N ASP A 759 -32.52 41.91 10.05
CA ASP A 759 -32.24 42.80 8.92
C ASP A 759 -31.21 42.30 7.88
N ALA A 760 -30.87 41.00 7.89
CA ALA A 760 -30.04 40.40 6.84
C ALA A 760 -30.85 39.40 5.99
N ALA A 761 -30.66 39.43 4.67
CA ALA A 761 -31.32 38.49 3.77
C ALA A 761 -31.01 37.03 4.19
N PRO A 762 -32.03 36.18 4.45
CA PRO A 762 -31.81 34.92 5.15
C PRO A 762 -31.25 33.87 4.20
N GLN A 763 -29.92 33.85 4.04
CA GLN A 763 -29.22 32.66 3.58
C GLN A 763 -29.55 31.53 4.57
N ASN A 764 -30.06 30.40 4.09
CA ASN A 764 -30.59 29.33 4.93
C ASN A 764 -29.56 28.18 5.09
N GLY A 765 -28.27 28.51 5.24
CA GLY A 765 -27.16 27.56 5.28
C GLY A 765 -26.30 27.57 4.02
N ALA A 766 -25.70 26.42 3.68
CA ALA A 766 -24.66 26.31 2.68
C ALA A 766 -24.79 25.07 1.77
N LEU A 767 -24.20 25.15 0.59
CA LEU A 767 -24.16 24.14 -0.46
C LEU A 767 -22.70 23.81 -0.76
N PHE A 768 -22.32 22.53 -0.71
CA PHE A 768 -20.95 22.09 -0.98
C PHE A 768 -20.90 21.12 -2.16
N PHE A 769 -20.15 21.47 -3.20
CA PHE A 769 -19.87 20.58 -4.33
C PHE A 769 -18.61 19.75 -4.04
N ALA A 770 -18.81 18.47 -3.78
CA ALA A 770 -17.78 17.48 -3.48
C ALA A 770 -17.61 16.49 -4.64
N ILE A 771 -16.47 15.80 -4.67
CA ILE A 771 -16.14 14.80 -5.68
C ILE A 771 -16.13 13.41 -5.04
N VAL A 772 -16.74 12.43 -5.71
CA VAL A 772 -16.64 11.02 -5.31
C VAL A 772 -15.22 10.51 -5.53
N GLY A 773 -14.62 9.88 -4.52
CA GLY A 773 -13.20 9.56 -4.48
C GLY A 773 -12.28 10.77 -4.19
N GLY A 774 -12.85 11.95 -3.96
CA GLY A 774 -12.12 13.12 -3.45
C GLY A 774 -11.84 13.01 -1.95
N LYS A 775 -10.96 13.89 -1.45
CA LYS A 775 -10.54 13.92 -0.02
C LYS A 775 -11.75 14.09 0.90
N VAL A 776 -12.78 14.83 0.47
CA VAL A 776 -14.02 15.03 1.23
C VAL A 776 -14.83 13.74 1.37
N SER A 777 -14.90 12.91 0.32
CA SER A 777 -15.60 11.62 0.30
C SER A 777 -14.83 10.45 0.92
N GLU A 778 -13.56 10.65 1.32
CA GLU A 778 -12.69 9.62 1.88
C GLU A 778 -12.25 9.90 3.34
N GLY A 779 -11.88 11.15 3.66
CA GLY A 779 -11.23 11.49 4.93
C GLY A 779 -12.03 12.36 5.90
N ILE A 780 -13.09 13.02 5.45
CA ILE A 780 -13.81 14.02 6.26
C ILE A 780 -15.15 13.49 6.79
N ASN A 781 -15.50 13.97 7.99
CA ASN A 781 -16.78 13.70 8.62
C ASN A 781 -17.65 14.95 8.65
N PHE A 782 -18.82 14.90 8.01
CA PHE A 782 -19.88 15.89 8.21
C PHE A 782 -20.46 15.67 9.62
N SER A 783 -20.29 16.66 10.50
CA SER A 783 -20.98 16.73 11.79
C SER A 783 -22.34 17.40 11.62
N ASP A 784 -23.13 17.44 12.70
CA ASP A 784 -24.50 17.94 12.75
C ASP A 784 -24.71 19.20 11.91
N GLY A 785 -25.72 19.16 11.04
CA GLY A 785 -26.08 20.25 10.15
C GLY A 785 -25.21 20.39 8.88
N MET A 786 -23.99 19.84 8.85
CA MET A 786 -23.12 19.90 7.66
C MET A 786 -23.59 18.99 6.50
N GLY A 787 -24.52 18.06 6.74
CA GLY A 787 -24.90 17.02 5.77
C GLY A 787 -26.40 16.67 5.74
N ARG A 788 -27.30 17.63 6.04
CA ARG A 788 -28.76 17.38 6.15
C ARG A 788 -29.39 16.82 4.87
N CYS A 789 -28.82 17.12 3.71
CA CYS A 789 -29.12 16.42 2.47
C CYS A 789 -27.83 16.08 1.72
N ILE A 790 -27.63 14.80 1.44
CA ILE A 790 -26.66 14.32 0.45
C ILE A 790 -27.37 14.17 -0.90
N VAL A 791 -26.76 14.67 -1.97
CA VAL A 791 -27.23 14.50 -3.36
C VAL A 791 -26.14 13.80 -4.16
N MET A 792 -26.37 12.54 -4.54
CA MET A 792 -25.45 11.77 -5.39
C MET A 792 -25.85 11.96 -6.86
N VAL A 793 -25.00 12.65 -7.64
CA VAL A 793 -25.28 12.95 -9.06
C VAL A 793 -24.75 11.83 -9.94
N GLY A 794 -25.67 11.03 -10.48
CA GLY A 794 -25.33 9.90 -11.35
C GLY A 794 -24.79 8.68 -10.61
N LEU A 795 -24.19 7.78 -11.39
CA LEU A 795 -23.37 6.65 -10.91
C LEU A 795 -21.90 6.97 -11.23
N PRO A 796 -21.01 7.13 -10.22
CA PRO A 796 -19.60 7.49 -10.37
C PRO A 796 -18.76 6.29 -10.82
N TYR A 797 -19.08 5.72 -11.99
CA TYR A 797 -18.28 4.65 -12.57
C TYR A 797 -16.84 5.11 -12.83
N PRO A 798 -15.84 4.29 -12.49
CA PRO A 798 -14.45 4.53 -12.87
C PRO A 798 -14.29 4.71 -14.39
N ASN A 799 -13.26 5.42 -14.84
CA ASN A 799 -13.11 5.73 -16.27
C ASN A 799 -12.58 4.52 -17.07
N PRO A 800 -13.28 4.03 -18.12
CA PRO A 800 -12.79 2.92 -18.95
C PRO A 800 -11.44 3.17 -19.66
N SER A 801 -11.01 4.42 -19.82
CA SER A 801 -9.67 4.70 -20.36
C SER A 801 -8.52 4.41 -19.39
N ASP A 802 -8.82 4.06 -18.13
CA ASP A 802 -7.80 3.67 -17.15
C ASP A 802 -7.28 2.25 -17.48
N ILE A 803 -6.03 2.20 -17.94
CA ILE A 803 -5.33 0.97 -18.31
C ILE A 803 -5.13 0.06 -17.10
N GLU A 804 -4.82 0.60 -15.92
CA GLU A 804 -4.60 -0.20 -14.72
C GLU A 804 -5.90 -0.89 -14.29
N LEU A 805 -7.01 -0.15 -14.37
CA LEU A 805 -8.32 -0.69 -14.08
C LEU A 805 -8.71 -1.79 -15.08
N MET A 806 -8.56 -1.54 -16.39
CA MET A 806 -8.94 -2.52 -17.41
C MET A 806 -8.11 -3.80 -17.33
N GLU A 807 -6.81 -3.72 -17.03
CA GLU A 807 -6.00 -4.92 -16.77
C GLU A 807 -6.43 -5.67 -15.50
N ARG A 808 -6.82 -4.97 -14.42
CA ARG A 808 -7.40 -5.60 -13.21
C ARG A 808 -8.75 -6.27 -13.50
N VAL A 809 -9.61 -5.65 -14.32
CA VAL A 809 -10.87 -6.25 -14.79
C VAL A 809 -10.62 -7.53 -15.59
N LYS A 810 -9.68 -7.52 -16.55
CA LYS A 810 -9.26 -8.72 -17.30
C LYS A 810 -8.75 -9.83 -16.37
N HIS A 811 -7.93 -9.46 -15.38
CA HIS A 811 -7.38 -10.42 -14.41
C HIS A 811 -8.47 -11.10 -13.59
N ILE A 812 -9.40 -10.33 -13.02
CA ILE A 812 -10.50 -10.85 -12.19
C ILE A 812 -11.47 -11.73 -12.99
N GLU A 813 -11.75 -11.38 -14.25
CA GLU A 813 -12.52 -12.26 -15.15
C GLU A 813 -11.82 -13.62 -15.37
N GLY A 814 -10.48 -13.61 -15.47
CA GLY A 814 -9.66 -14.82 -15.63
C GLY A 814 -9.56 -15.74 -14.41
N LEU A 815 -10.00 -15.32 -13.23
CA LEU A 815 -9.92 -16.13 -12.00
C LEU A 815 -10.97 -17.26 -11.92
N GLY A 816 -11.90 -17.36 -12.89
CA GLY A 816 -13.06 -18.27 -12.81
C GLY A 816 -13.00 -19.53 -13.68
N ASP A 817 -12.28 -19.48 -14.79
CA ASP A 817 -12.37 -20.50 -15.84
C ASP A 817 -10.99 -20.75 -16.46
N GLY A 818 -10.49 -21.99 -16.33
CA GLY A 818 -9.32 -22.45 -17.09
C GLY A 818 -9.50 -22.40 -18.62
N ASN A 819 -10.74 -22.18 -19.09
CA ASN A 819 -11.11 -22.05 -20.50
C ASN A 819 -11.55 -20.64 -20.93
N ALA A 820 -11.80 -19.66 -20.04
CA ALA A 820 -12.31 -18.34 -20.46
C ALA A 820 -11.26 -17.48 -21.18
N ILE A 821 -9.97 -17.79 -20.99
CA ILE A 821 -8.86 -17.17 -21.70
C ILE A 821 -9.00 -17.33 -23.24
N SER A 822 -9.67 -18.39 -23.72
CA SER A 822 -9.91 -18.58 -25.16
C SER A 822 -11.06 -17.72 -25.71
N ASN A 823 -12.06 -17.38 -24.89
CA ASN A 823 -13.19 -16.54 -25.30
C ASN A 823 -12.92 -15.04 -25.12
N LEU A 824 -11.99 -14.66 -24.26
CA LEU A 824 -11.43 -13.30 -24.21
C LEU A 824 -10.34 -13.05 -25.26
N SER A 825 -10.26 -13.87 -26.32
CA SER A 825 -9.37 -13.70 -27.48
C SER A 825 -9.80 -12.56 -28.41
N LEU A 826 -9.96 -11.36 -27.85
CA LEU A 826 -9.45 -10.16 -28.51
C LEU A 826 -7.94 -10.35 -28.64
N SER A 827 -7.53 -10.92 -29.79
CA SER A 827 -6.16 -10.93 -30.33
C SER A 827 -5.05 -10.76 -29.27
N ASN A 828 -4.41 -11.86 -28.87
CA ASN A 828 -3.35 -11.89 -27.84
C ASN A 828 -2.13 -10.98 -28.09
N ASP A 829 -2.08 -10.25 -29.21
CA ASP A 829 -1.07 -9.25 -29.58
C ASP A 829 -1.58 -7.79 -29.61
N GLU A 830 -2.88 -7.52 -29.38
CA GLU A 830 -3.43 -6.15 -29.47
C GLU A 830 -3.19 -5.32 -28.20
N LEU A 831 -2.05 -4.61 -28.25
CA LEU A 831 -1.62 -3.53 -27.36
C LEU A 831 -2.79 -2.60 -26.93
N TYR A 832 -3.20 -2.64 -25.66
CA TYR A 832 -4.28 -1.75 -25.18
C TYR A 832 -3.76 -0.32 -24.97
N VAL A 833 -4.25 0.62 -25.79
CA VAL A 833 -3.77 2.03 -25.86
C VAL A 833 -4.52 2.98 -24.91
N GLY A 834 -5.40 2.48 -24.03
CA GLY A 834 -6.15 3.33 -23.10
C GLY A 834 -7.28 4.15 -23.76
N ASP A 835 -7.85 3.68 -24.87
CA ASP A 835 -9.01 4.33 -25.48
C ASP A 835 -10.33 3.98 -24.74
N VAL A 836 -11.25 4.94 -24.68
CA VAL A 836 -12.55 4.81 -24.01
C VAL A 836 -13.43 3.75 -24.68
N GLN A 837 -13.46 3.68 -26.01
CA GLN A 837 -14.28 2.69 -26.72
C GLN A 837 -13.68 1.29 -26.58
N ALA A 838 -12.35 1.17 -26.61
CA ALA A 838 -11.66 -0.09 -26.31
C ALA A 838 -11.97 -0.59 -24.88
N GLY A 839 -11.94 0.30 -23.88
CA GLY A 839 -12.34 -0.03 -22.50
C GLY A 839 -13.80 -0.48 -22.39
N PHE A 840 -14.72 0.18 -23.11
CA PHE A 840 -16.11 -0.30 -23.19
C PHE A 840 -16.27 -1.63 -23.92
N ASN A 841 -15.41 -1.96 -24.89
CA ASN A 841 -15.43 -3.27 -25.55
C ASN A 841 -14.99 -4.38 -24.58
N ILE A 842 -13.93 -4.16 -23.78
CA ILE A 842 -13.50 -5.09 -22.73
C ILE A 842 -14.64 -5.36 -21.73
N LEU A 843 -15.30 -4.30 -21.24
CA LEU A 843 -16.43 -4.40 -20.30
C LEU A 843 -17.68 -5.08 -20.90
N ARG A 844 -17.81 -5.13 -22.24
CA ARG A 844 -18.87 -5.89 -22.94
C ARG A 844 -18.49 -7.35 -23.19
N SER A 845 -17.21 -7.68 -23.29
CA SER A 845 -16.71 -9.05 -23.47
C SER A 845 -16.56 -9.81 -22.15
N CYS A 846 -16.45 -9.14 -21.00
CA CYS A 846 -16.53 -9.78 -19.69
C CYS A 846 -17.88 -10.49 -19.51
N GLY A 847 -17.87 -11.71 -18.96
CA GLY A 847 -19.06 -12.47 -18.62
C GLY A 847 -19.73 -11.94 -17.36
N HIS A 848 -19.17 -12.26 -16.18
CA HIS A 848 -19.75 -11.87 -14.89
C HIS A 848 -18.76 -11.16 -13.97
N ARG A 849 -17.67 -11.81 -13.56
CA ARG A 849 -16.81 -11.37 -12.44
C ARG A 849 -16.18 -10.00 -12.66
N GLY A 850 -15.61 -9.74 -13.84
CA GLY A 850 -14.98 -8.45 -14.18
C GLY A 850 -15.99 -7.31 -14.32
N LYS A 851 -17.20 -7.61 -14.82
CA LYS A 851 -18.30 -6.64 -14.91
C LYS A 851 -18.87 -6.31 -13.53
N GLU A 852 -19.12 -7.33 -12.72
CA GLU A 852 -19.56 -7.20 -11.34
C GLU A 852 -18.54 -6.42 -10.51
N TYR A 853 -17.25 -6.71 -10.65
CA TYR A 853 -16.16 -5.95 -10.03
C TYR A 853 -16.19 -4.46 -10.41
N TYR A 854 -16.32 -4.15 -11.70
CA TYR A 854 -16.41 -2.76 -12.18
C TYR A 854 -17.67 -2.03 -11.67
N GLU A 855 -18.79 -2.73 -11.54
CA GLU A 855 -20.01 -2.20 -10.91
C GLU A 855 -19.84 -2.03 -9.38
N ASN A 856 -19.14 -2.94 -8.71
CA ASN A 856 -18.90 -2.89 -7.27
C ASN A 856 -17.98 -1.74 -6.88
N LEU A 857 -16.98 -1.39 -7.69
CA LEU A 857 -16.14 -0.19 -7.48
C LEU A 857 -16.97 1.11 -7.45
N CYS A 858 -17.98 1.21 -8.32
CA CYS A 858 -18.91 2.33 -8.36
C CYS A 858 -19.72 2.43 -7.05
N PHE A 859 -20.26 1.30 -6.58
CA PHE A 859 -21.04 1.26 -5.33
C PHE A 859 -20.20 1.43 -4.07
N LYS A 860 -18.97 0.90 -4.02
CA LYS A 860 -17.99 1.15 -2.96
C LYS A 860 -17.77 2.66 -2.75
N ALA A 861 -17.59 3.41 -3.84
CA ALA A 861 -17.38 4.86 -3.78
C ALA A 861 -18.66 5.65 -3.39
N ILE A 862 -19.84 5.20 -3.82
CA ILE A 862 -21.14 5.73 -3.37
C ILE A 862 -21.31 5.52 -1.86
N ASN A 863 -21.09 4.28 -1.39
CA ASN A 863 -21.29 3.87 0.00
C ASN A 863 -20.35 4.63 0.94
N GLN A 864 -19.08 4.80 0.57
CA GLN A 864 -18.11 5.65 1.29
C GLN A 864 -18.52 7.12 1.36
N SER A 865 -19.19 7.64 0.33
CA SER A 865 -19.67 9.04 0.31
C SER A 865 -20.91 9.22 1.18
N ILE A 866 -21.87 8.29 1.12
CA ILE A 866 -23.14 8.36 1.86
C ILE A 866 -22.96 8.03 3.34
N GLY A 867 -22.09 7.07 3.69
CA GLY A 867 -21.80 6.65 5.07
C GLY A 867 -21.18 7.75 5.96
N ARG A 868 -21.10 8.98 5.45
CA ARG A 868 -20.61 10.18 6.14
C ARG A 868 -21.68 11.14 6.61
N ALA A 869 -22.93 10.97 6.21
CA ALA A 869 -24.01 11.91 6.53
C ALA A 869 -24.42 11.88 8.00
N ILE A 870 -24.23 10.73 8.67
CA ILE A 870 -24.88 10.38 9.93
C ILE A 870 -23.82 10.04 10.98
N ARG A 871 -23.95 10.56 12.20
CA ARG A 871 -22.89 10.44 13.23
C ARG A 871 -23.27 9.86 14.58
N HIS A 872 -24.51 9.99 15.00
CA HIS A 872 -24.97 9.49 16.30
C HIS A 872 -26.46 9.14 16.26
N ALA A 873 -26.97 8.44 17.27
CA ALA A 873 -28.36 7.97 17.35
C ALA A 873 -29.43 9.05 17.09
N ASP A 874 -29.16 10.29 17.51
CA ASP A 874 -30.07 11.45 17.36
C ASP A 874 -29.94 12.21 16.03
N ASP A 875 -29.08 11.78 15.12
CA ASP A 875 -28.82 12.50 13.86
C ASP A 875 -29.83 12.12 12.77
N TYR A 876 -29.96 12.96 11.74
CA TYR A 876 -30.88 12.72 10.62
C TYR A 876 -30.39 13.36 9.31
N ALA A 877 -30.59 12.64 8.20
CA ALA A 877 -30.20 13.08 6.86
C ALA A 877 -31.13 12.53 5.77
N ALA A 878 -31.38 13.34 4.73
CA ALA A 878 -31.96 12.88 3.48
C ALA A 878 -30.84 12.52 2.48
N ILE A 879 -31.05 11.48 1.67
CA ILE A 879 -30.08 10.98 0.69
C ILE A 879 -30.80 10.86 -0.66
N LEU A 880 -30.45 11.71 -1.62
CA LEU A 880 -31.04 11.72 -2.96
C LEU A 880 -30.10 11.04 -3.96
N LEU A 881 -30.53 9.91 -4.51
CA LEU A 881 -29.81 9.16 -5.53
C LEU A 881 -30.31 9.58 -6.91
N VAL A 882 -29.60 10.50 -7.56
CA VAL A 882 -30.10 11.23 -8.73
C VAL A 882 -29.58 10.59 -10.03
N ASP A 883 -30.23 9.51 -10.45
CA ASP A 883 -30.09 8.90 -11.77
C ASP A 883 -31.27 7.95 -12.03
N LYS A 884 -31.74 7.84 -13.28
CA LYS A 884 -32.73 6.84 -13.69
C LYS A 884 -32.31 5.40 -13.35
N ARG A 885 -30.99 5.10 -13.31
CA ARG A 885 -30.42 3.77 -13.06
C ARG A 885 -30.54 3.30 -11.60
N TYR A 886 -30.79 4.21 -10.65
CA TYR A 886 -31.17 3.80 -9.28
C TYR A 886 -32.63 3.34 -9.21
N ALA A 887 -33.50 3.85 -10.09
CA ALA A 887 -34.91 3.49 -10.10
C ALA A 887 -35.11 2.15 -10.84
N SER A 888 -35.53 1.14 -10.09
CA SER A 888 -35.69 -0.23 -10.61
C SER A 888 -37.14 -0.68 -10.65
N ASP A 889 -37.46 -1.53 -11.62
CA ASP A 889 -38.79 -2.11 -11.78
C ASP A 889 -38.86 -3.46 -11.04
N PRO A 890 -39.71 -3.60 -9.99
CA PRO A 890 -39.83 -4.84 -9.21
C PRO A 890 -40.19 -6.08 -10.05
N LEU A 891 -40.72 -5.89 -11.27
CA LEU A 891 -41.18 -6.95 -12.16
C LEU A 891 -40.09 -7.48 -13.11
N ARG A 892 -38.94 -6.79 -13.26
CA ARG A 892 -37.82 -7.22 -14.13
C ARG A 892 -36.63 -7.76 -13.33
N ARG A 893 -36.86 -8.84 -12.56
CA ARG A 893 -35.85 -9.49 -11.69
C ARG A 893 -34.75 -10.29 -12.42
N SER A 894 -34.59 -10.18 -13.74
CA SER A 894 -33.63 -10.99 -14.50
C SER A 894 -32.17 -10.53 -14.35
N ASN A 895 -31.94 -9.30 -13.89
CA ASN A 895 -30.62 -8.76 -13.55
C ASN A 895 -30.63 -8.27 -12.09
N PRO A 896 -29.51 -8.37 -11.35
CA PRO A 896 -29.41 -7.80 -10.00
C PRO A 896 -29.67 -6.28 -10.04
N CYS A 897 -30.42 -5.79 -9.06
CA CYS A 897 -30.77 -4.37 -9.01
C CYS A 897 -29.54 -3.58 -8.56
N PRO A 898 -29.20 -2.43 -9.18
CA PRO A 898 -28.07 -1.62 -8.72
C PRO A 898 -28.17 -1.23 -7.24
N THR A 899 -29.38 -1.04 -6.71
CA THR A 899 -29.59 -0.71 -5.29
C THR A 899 -29.44 -1.91 -4.34
N ASP A 900 -29.25 -3.14 -4.85
CA ASP A 900 -28.93 -4.30 -4.00
C ASP A 900 -27.54 -4.19 -3.38
N ARG A 901 -26.65 -3.38 -3.97
CA ARG A 901 -25.27 -3.09 -3.53
C ARG A 901 -25.16 -1.92 -2.55
N LEU A 902 -26.30 -1.36 -2.11
CA LEU A 902 -26.35 -0.34 -1.06
C LEU A 902 -26.43 -1.01 0.32
N PRO A 903 -25.77 -0.45 1.34
CA PRO A 903 -25.87 -0.88 2.74
C PRO A 903 -27.30 -1.17 3.16
N LYS A 904 -27.48 -2.27 3.88
CA LYS A 904 -28.81 -2.75 4.32
C LYS A 904 -29.66 -1.64 4.95
N TRP A 905 -29.07 -0.82 5.82
CA TRP A 905 -29.76 0.31 6.47
C TRP A 905 -30.25 1.41 5.51
N ILE A 906 -29.62 1.58 4.34
CA ILE A 906 -30.13 2.45 3.26
C ILE A 906 -31.23 1.72 2.51
N LYS A 907 -30.99 0.47 2.13
CA LYS A 907 -31.88 -0.36 1.31
C LYS A 907 -33.25 -0.55 1.97
N ASP A 908 -33.28 -0.83 3.27
CA ASP A 908 -34.49 -1.08 4.05
C ASP A 908 -35.43 0.16 4.13
N SER A 909 -34.88 1.38 3.96
CA SER A 909 -35.64 2.64 3.99
C SER A 909 -35.76 3.32 2.61
N LEU A 910 -35.17 2.75 1.56
CA LEU A 910 -35.07 3.38 0.24
C LEU A 910 -36.44 3.47 -0.44
N VAL A 911 -36.82 4.68 -0.86
CA VAL A 911 -37.92 4.89 -1.81
C VAL A 911 -37.41 4.62 -3.23
N PRO A 912 -37.74 3.46 -3.86
CA PRO A 912 -37.03 2.96 -5.04
C PRO A 912 -37.48 3.61 -6.34
N ARG A 913 -38.64 4.29 -6.34
CA ARG A 913 -39.19 4.97 -7.50
C ARG A 913 -40.09 6.11 -7.05
N THR A 914 -39.87 7.29 -7.61
CA THR A 914 -40.81 8.42 -7.56
C THR A 914 -41.39 8.68 -8.94
N ASN A 915 -42.69 8.94 -9.02
CA ASN A 915 -43.37 9.13 -10.31
C ASN A 915 -43.10 10.52 -10.91
N ASN A 916 -42.91 11.54 -10.07
CA ASN A 916 -42.55 12.89 -10.47
C ASN A 916 -41.76 13.59 -9.35
N TYR A 917 -41.20 14.77 -9.64
CA TYR A 917 -40.46 15.56 -8.65
C TYR A 917 -41.34 16.08 -7.49
N GLY A 918 -42.64 16.30 -7.71
CA GLY A 918 -43.56 16.74 -6.66
C GLY A 918 -43.67 15.76 -5.49
N GLU A 919 -43.56 14.47 -5.77
CA GLU A 919 -43.46 13.41 -4.76
C GLU A 919 -42.17 13.51 -3.93
N VAL A 920 -41.02 13.68 -4.57
CA VAL A 920 -39.72 13.92 -3.91
C VAL A 920 -39.80 15.14 -2.99
N HIS A 921 -40.35 16.25 -3.50
CA HIS A 921 -40.51 17.50 -2.76
C HIS A 921 -41.44 17.34 -1.55
N ARG A 922 -42.55 16.60 -1.69
CA ARG A 922 -43.46 16.28 -0.57
C ARG A 922 -42.76 15.48 0.52
N LEU A 923 -42.03 14.42 0.15
CA LEU A 923 -41.34 13.54 1.10
C LEU A 923 -40.28 14.31 1.90
N LEU A 924 -39.44 15.11 1.22
CA LEU A 924 -38.43 15.95 1.87
C LEU A 924 -39.06 16.95 2.84
N HIS A 925 -40.12 17.65 2.43
CA HIS A 925 -40.81 18.61 3.30
C HIS A 925 -41.43 17.93 4.52
N GLN A 926 -42.02 16.74 4.37
CA GLN A 926 -42.55 15.95 5.50
C GLN A 926 -41.43 15.52 6.46
N PHE A 927 -40.33 15.00 5.94
CA PHE A 927 -39.17 14.55 6.72
C PHE A 927 -38.51 15.67 7.52
N PHE A 928 -38.18 16.81 6.90
CA PHE A 928 -37.57 17.93 7.61
C PHE A 928 -38.54 18.59 8.60
N LYS A 929 -39.84 18.63 8.32
CA LYS A 929 -40.85 19.10 9.29
C LYS A 929 -40.93 18.18 10.51
N PHE A 930 -40.92 16.86 10.30
CA PHE A 930 -40.94 15.86 11.37
C PHE A 930 -39.70 15.97 12.27
N ASN A 931 -38.49 15.92 11.69
CA ASN A 931 -37.26 15.97 12.48
C ASN A 931 -37.02 17.34 13.14
N LYS A 932 -37.47 18.46 12.54
CA LYS A 932 -37.50 19.77 13.21
C LYS A 932 -38.39 19.79 14.45
N SER A 933 -39.53 19.09 14.43
CA SER A 933 -40.41 18.98 15.61
C SER A 933 -39.83 18.11 16.73
N ARG A 934 -39.07 17.06 16.39
CA ARG A 934 -38.33 16.24 17.38
C ARG A 934 -37.22 17.04 18.07
N GLY A 935 -36.43 17.82 17.32
CA GLY A 935 -35.39 18.67 17.88
C GLY A 935 -35.92 19.74 18.86
N GLY A 936 -37.06 20.36 18.53
CA GLY A 936 -37.69 21.37 19.39
C GLY A 936 -38.19 20.87 20.76
N HIS A 937 -38.40 19.56 20.92
CA HIS A 937 -38.85 18.96 22.17
C HIS A 937 -37.73 18.58 23.16
N LYS A 938 -36.46 18.57 22.72
CA LYS A 938 -35.30 18.25 23.59
C LYS A 938 -34.60 19.48 24.20
N ASN A 939 -34.94 20.69 23.75
CA ASN A 939 -34.40 21.96 24.28
C ASN A 939 -35.36 22.65 25.27
N LYS A 940 -36.13 21.88 26.03
CA LYS A 940 -37.03 22.33 27.11
C LYS A 940 -36.80 21.52 28.38
#